data_AF-A0A2U3KM35-F1
#
_entry.id   AF-A0A2U3KM35-F1
#
_cell.length_a   1.000
_cell.length_b   1.000
_cell.length_c   1.000
_cell.angle_alpha   90.00
_cell.angle_beta   90.00
_cell.angle_gamma   90.00
#
_symmetry.space_group_name_H-M   'P 1'
#
loop_
_entity.id
_entity.type
_entity.pdbx_description
1 polymer ?
#
loop_
_entity_poly.entity_id
_entity_poly.type
_entity_poly.pdbx_seq_one_letter_code
_entity_poly.pdbx_strand_id
1 'polypeptide(L)'
;MNQEVSRRDFFGLSFGGITLLAGALQPSGAMAAASRESSANGVQVRLARYDRNQLIDQATWPLAGNGSGPLSLKFAGAEWVCDYKVAPVPDRPDAIDLVLNFKVGQGSPKNHSVGVVLTVDRWSTDNYVLIPAALYNGNRFESRHLDYPPLLTDPRDIGPNVPTIISDVPRLNLAAGPSKVQLLSGDMSTPAIGFYAPDSKHGVWLLTDQSTRLGDTGLGIEESSSRDHASITLTAPHVREKYKYHLCTTKQPSDDRGSDFQPGDEVRLRCRIYSFPCAKIQDLFDRFVEIRKDLSGSVKLYHQLPFSAAWKIQEEKYRYNWVDDPGYYAVGMRTDRYEDWQPGWTGGLMATYPLLIEGDDISRERVFKSFDFVFSSGTGTSGYLRGVEHEGKWYSDGFEKPHATKWVMTRKSADSLYFMVKQFLLLDGQSDGPKPSPAWMEGTRRCADAFARTWTKFGQFGQFVDIDTGDVIVGGSTAAGIAPAGLALASGYFKEAEYLRVAAAAADSYYEHYVSRGLSTGGPGEACQCPDSESSFGLLESFVVLYEVSGEQKWLRRATEMAHQCATWMVSYDFEFPPQSLFGRLNMHSAGAVFANAQNKHGAPGICTLSGNSLFKLYRYTGRKLYLEMIQELAHNLTQYLSRSDRPIGKMPAGWINERVQLSDWLEPIGEIFYQSTWPEVSNMLTYVEVPGLYVQPDTGFFCAIDHIDVALCEQKGKELILTLTNPTSFDASVKVMCEDSTEAKRILGQNYLVDCPRIDLRAGASRTVTFPRKARSL
;
A
#
# COMPACT_ATOMS: atom_id res chain seq x y z
N MET A 1 -31.22 -66.00 -5.31
CA MET A 1 -32.38 -65.60 -4.47
C MET A 1 -32.18 -64.12 -4.16
N ASN A 2 -32.72 -63.26 -5.04
CA ASN A 2 -34.00 -62.54 -4.87
C ASN A 2 -33.84 -61.42 -3.83
N GLN A 3 -34.16 -60.15 -4.05
CA GLN A 3 -34.83 -59.46 -5.16
C GLN A 3 -34.64 -57.95 -4.93
N GLU A 4 -34.82 -57.17 -6.00
CA GLU A 4 -34.81 -55.70 -6.10
C GLU A 4 -35.81 -55.00 -5.15
N VAL A 5 -35.52 -53.73 -4.79
CA VAL A 5 -36.51 -52.64 -4.78
C VAL A 5 -35.86 -51.30 -5.20
N SER A 6 -36.16 -50.90 -6.44
CA SER A 6 -36.53 -49.56 -6.94
C SER A 6 -35.70 -48.30 -6.63
N ARG A 7 -35.03 -47.78 -7.67
CA ARG A 7 -34.73 -46.35 -7.88
C ARG A 7 -35.34 -45.89 -9.22
N ARG A 8 -36.36 -45.02 -9.11
CA ARG A 8 -36.98 -44.14 -10.13
C ARG A 8 -37.75 -43.09 -9.30
N ASP A 9 -37.79 -41.79 -9.54
CA ASP A 9 -37.38 -40.91 -10.62
C ASP A 9 -37.20 -39.51 -9.99
N PHE A 10 -36.31 -38.66 -10.53
CA PHE A 10 -36.53 -37.21 -10.66
C PHE A 10 -35.59 -36.68 -11.75
N PHE A 11 -36.14 -36.53 -12.95
CA PHE A 11 -35.54 -35.86 -14.11
C PHE A 11 -36.10 -34.43 -14.21
N GLY A 12 -35.28 -33.50 -14.68
CA GLY A 12 -35.62 -32.13 -15.09
C GLY A 12 -34.59 -31.15 -14.54
N LEU A 13 -33.72 -30.48 -15.30
CA LEU A 13 -33.85 -29.94 -16.66
C LEU A 13 -32.51 -30.05 -17.40
N SER A 14 -32.56 -30.45 -18.67
CA SER A 14 -31.50 -30.24 -19.65
C SER A 14 -31.58 -28.82 -20.21
N PHE A 15 -30.45 -28.13 -20.37
CA PHE A 15 -30.31 -27.08 -21.36
C PHE A 15 -28.96 -27.24 -22.08
N GLY A 16 -29.04 -27.31 -23.41
CA GLY A 16 -27.93 -27.61 -24.30
C GLY A 16 -27.20 -26.38 -24.84
N GLY A 17 -26.06 -26.65 -25.49
CA GLY A 17 -25.25 -25.70 -26.28
C GLY A 17 -23.79 -26.15 -26.34
N ILE A 18 -23.31 -26.53 -27.52
CA ILE A 18 -22.16 -27.42 -27.80
C ILE A 18 -20.89 -26.66 -28.26
N THR A 19 -19.73 -27.10 -27.75
CA THR A 19 -18.34 -27.22 -28.28
C THR A 19 -17.69 -26.14 -29.16
N LEU A 20 -16.52 -25.62 -28.73
CA LEU A 20 -15.18 -25.81 -29.34
C LEU A 20 -14.11 -24.99 -28.59
N LEU A 21 -13.24 -25.68 -27.84
CA LEU A 21 -11.77 -25.44 -27.69
C LEU A 21 -11.20 -26.24 -26.50
N ALA A 22 -11.25 -27.58 -26.65
CA ALA A 22 -10.65 -28.52 -25.69
C ALA A 22 -9.19 -28.89 -26.04
N GLY A 23 -8.51 -28.12 -26.90
CA GLY A 23 -7.20 -28.50 -27.44
C GLY A 23 -5.97 -27.93 -26.74
N ALA A 24 -6.09 -26.80 -26.02
CA ALA A 24 -4.93 -26.08 -25.48
C ALA A 24 -4.85 -26.05 -23.94
N LEU A 25 -5.89 -26.50 -23.25
CA LEU A 25 -5.97 -26.56 -21.79
C LEU A 25 -6.40 -27.97 -21.39
N GLN A 26 -5.44 -28.91 -21.30
CA GLN A 26 -5.68 -30.18 -20.61
C GLN A 26 -5.13 -30.10 -19.18
N PRO A 27 -6.00 -30.15 -18.17
CA PRO A 27 -5.69 -30.76 -16.89
C PRO A 27 -6.35 -32.15 -16.81
N SER A 28 -5.58 -33.14 -16.38
CA SER A 28 -6.06 -34.49 -16.10
C SER A 28 -7.05 -34.51 -14.91
N GLY A 29 -8.26 -35.03 -15.13
CA GLY A 29 -9.14 -35.58 -14.09
C GLY A 29 -9.97 -34.57 -13.26
N ALA A 30 -11.26 -34.87 -13.09
CA ALA A 30 -12.26 -34.30 -12.15
C ALA A 30 -12.42 -32.76 -12.00
N MET A 31 -11.65 -31.94 -12.73
CA MET A 31 -11.68 -30.47 -12.71
C MET A 31 -12.39 -29.82 -13.93
N ALA A 32 -13.11 -30.61 -14.73
CA ALA A 32 -13.70 -30.16 -15.99
C ALA A 32 -15.03 -29.38 -15.84
N ALA A 33 -15.52 -29.11 -14.63
CA ALA A 33 -16.82 -28.46 -14.40
C ALA A 33 -16.74 -26.96 -14.06
N ALA A 34 -15.70 -26.51 -13.33
CA ALA A 34 -15.57 -25.11 -12.89
C ALA A 34 -14.72 -24.24 -13.84
N SER A 35 -13.85 -24.86 -14.66
CA SER A 35 -13.01 -24.16 -15.66
C SER A 35 -13.76 -23.78 -16.94
N ARG A 36 -15.03 -24.16 -17.08
CA ARG A 36 -15.85 -23.91 -18.29
C ARG A 36 -16.38 -22.48 -18.42
N GLU A 37 -16.15 -21.62 -17.43
CA GLU A 37 -16.88 -20.35 -17.30
C GLU A 37 -16.11 -19.10 -17.78
N SER A 38 -14.83 -19.21 -18.15
CA SER A 38 -14.01 -18.01 -18.47
C SER A 38 -13.26 -18.03 -19.81
N SER A 39 -13.59 -18.94 -20.74
CA SER A 39 -12.98 -18.94 -22.08
C SER A 39 -13.83 -18.13 -23.08
N ALA A 40 -13.31 -16.97 -23.52
CA ALA A 40 -13.64 -16.14 -24.70
C ALA A 40 -15.11 -15.78 -25.04
N ASN A 41 -16.13 -16.57 -24.69
CA ASN A 41 -17.54 -16.25 -24.94
C ASN A 41 -18.06 -15.10 -24.05
N GLY A 42 -17.41 -14.85 -22.91
CA GLY A 42 -17.70 -13.73 -22.02
C GLY A 42 -16.88 -12.46 -22.30
N VAL A 43 -15.99 -12.47 -23.29
CA VAL A 43 -15.16 -11.30 -23.63
C VAL A 43 -15.69 -10.66 -24.91
N GLN A 44 -16.05 -9.38 -24.81
CA GLN A 44 -16.64 -8.63 -25.91
C GLN A 44 -15.83 -7.38 -26.19
N VAL A 45 -15.64 -7.08 -27.48
CA VAL A 45 -15.16 -5.78 -27.94
C VAL A 45 -16.28 -4.77 -27.76
N ARG A 46 -15.95 -3.56 -27.32
CA ARG A 46 -16.90 -2.46 -27.09
C ARG A 46 -16.52 -1.23 -27.89
N LEU A 47 -17.52 -0.63 -28.52
CA LEU A 47 -17.48 0.75 -29.00
C LEU A 47 -18.57 1.53 -28.29
N ALA A 48 -18.25 2.75 -27.87
CA ALA A 48 -19.19 3.64 -27.21
C ALA A 48 -19.04 5.06 -27.73
N ARG A 49 -20.16 5.79 -27.76
CA ARG A 49 -20.23 7.20 -28.13
C ARG A 49 -20.81 7.99 -26.98
N TYR A 50 -20.23 9.17 -26.75
CA TYR A 50 -20.60 10.05 -25.65
C TYR A 50 -21.05 11.42 -26.15
N ASP A 51 -21.96 12.05 -25.43
CA ASP A 51 -22.14 13.51 -25.44
C ASP A 51 -21.50 14.05 -24.15
N ARG A 52 -20.35 14.71 -24.29
CA ARG A 52 -19.46 15.06 -23.17
C ARG A 52 -19.13 13.81 -22.35
N ASN A 53 -19.66 13.72 -21.13
CA ASN A 53 -19.46 12.64 -20.16
C ASN A 53 -20.67 11.69 -20.05
N GLN A 54 -21.66 11.81 -20.94
CA GLN A 54 -22.87 10.99 -20.93
C GLN A 54 -22.79 9.96 -22.04
N LEU A 55 -22.94 8.68 -21.68
CA LEU A 55 -23.05 7.60 -22.66
C LEU A 55 -24.37 7.76 -23.43
N ILE A 56 -24.29 7.91 -24.75
CA ILE A 56 -25.47 8.07 -25.62
C ILE A 56 -25.73 6.87 -26.52
N ASP A 57 -24.70 6.11 -26.85
CA ASP A 57 -24.82 4.89 -27.66
C ASP A 57 -23.64 3.95 -27.34
N GLN A 58 -23.87 2.63 -27.40
CA GLN A 58 -22.81 1.64 -27.32
C GLN A 58 -23.22 0.35 -28.02
N ALA A 59 -22.23 -0.38 -28.51
CA ALA A 59 -22.41 -1.72 -29.05
C ALA A 59 -21.23 -2.60 -28.65
N THR A 60 -21.52 -3.90 -28.53
CA THR A 60 -20.52 -4.91 -28.22
C THR A 60 -20.55 -6.05 -29.23
N TRP A 61 -19.38 -6.67 -29.43
CA TRP A 61 -19.20 -7.80 -30.33
C TRP A 61 -18.38 -8.88 -29.64
N PRO A 62 -18.84 -10.14 -29.60
CA PRO A 62 -18.09 -11.21 -28.97
C PRO A 62 -16.78 -11.47 -29.73
N LEU A 63 -15.71 -11.78 -29.00
CA LEU A 63 -14.51 -12.35 -29.60
C LEU A 63 -14.80 -13.81 -30.01
N ALA A 64 -14.63 -14.13 -31.29
CA ALA A 64 -14.89 -15.48 -31.80
C ALA A 64 -13.61 -16.34 -31.77
N GLY A 65 -13.63 -17.43 -31.00
CA GLY A 65 -12.62 -18.50 -31.02
C GLY A 65 -11.25 -18.19 -30.40
N ASN A 66 -10.39 -19.22 -30.33
CA ASN A 66 -8.98 -19.11 -29.94
C ASN A 66 -8.17 -18.76 -31.20
N GLY A 67 -7.86 -17.48 -31.38
CA GLY A 67 -7.08 -17.06 -32.53
C GLY A 67 -6.87 -15.55 -32.60
N SER A 68 -6.39 -15.14 -33.76
CA SER A 68 -6.32 -13.75 -34.19
C SER A 68 -7.26 -13.54 -35.35
N GLY A 69 -7.96 -12.41 -35.40
CA GLY A 69 -8.83 -12.10 -36.52
C GLY A 69 -9.24 -10.63 -36.55
N PRO A 70 -9.54 -10.09 -37.74
CA PRO A 70 -10.20 -8.81 -37.84
C PRO A 70 -11.69 -8.97 -37.54
N LEU A 71 -12.23 -8.11 -36.67
CA LEU A 71 -13.67 -7.89 -36.55
C LEU A 71 -14.05 -6.64 -37.32
N SER A 72 -14.99 -6.75 -38.26
CA SER A 72 -15.60 -5.59 -38.91
C SER A 72 -16.75 -5.08 -38.03
N LEU A 73 -16.64 -3.84 -37.55
CA LEU A 73 -17.60 -3.24 -36.64
C LEU A 73 -18.23 -2.04 -37.32
N LYS A 74 -19.56 -2.00 -37.42
CA LYS A 74 -20.29 -0.81 -37.86
C LYS A 74 -20.98 -0.18 -36.67
N PHE A 75 -20.63 1.07 -36.36
CA PHE A 75 -21.14 1.75 -35.18
C PHE A 75 -21.24 3.24 -35.41
N ALA A 76 -22.39 3.83 -35.04
CA ALA A 76 -22.64 5.27 -35.09
C ALA A 76 -22.24 5.97 -36.40
N GLY A 77 -22.40 5.30 -37.55
CA GLY A 77 -22.09 5.86 -38.88
C GLY A 77 -20.63 5.74 -39.33
N ALA A 78 -19.79 5.02 -38.57
CA ALA A 78 -18.41 4.72 -38.93
C ALA A 78 -18.19 3.20 -39.09
N GLU A 79 -17.24 2.85 -39.94
CA GLU A 79 -16.76 1.48 -40.12
C GLU A 79 -15.40 1.34 -39.44
N TRP A 80 -15.30 0.40 -38.51
CA TRP A 80 -14.10 0.08 -37.77
C TRP A 80 -13.63 -1.34 -38.10
N VAL A 81 -12.34 -1.56 -37.95
CA VAL A 81 -11.73 -2.88 -37.91
C VAL A 81 -11.05 -3.03 -36.56
N CYS A 82 -11.36 -4.10 -35.83
CA CYS A 82 -10.62 -4.47 -34.62
C CYS A 82 -9.82 -5.74 -34.90
N ASP A 83 -8.52 -5.58 -35.14
CA ASP A 83 -7.59 -6.70 -35.22
C ASP A 83 -7.24 -7.16 -33.80
N TYR A 84 -7.72 -8.33 -33.41
CA TYR A 84 -7.42 -8.89 -32.09
C TYR A 84 -6.50 -10.09 -32.18
N LYS A 85 -5.75 -10.33 -31.11
CA LYS A 85 -4.94 -11.53 -30.89
C LYS A 85 -5.16 -12.03 -29.47
N VAL A 86 -5.63 -13.27 -29.37
CA VAL A 86 -5.64 -14.04 -28.11
C VAL A 86 -4.46 -15.00 -28.12
N ALA A 87 -3.63 -14.98 -27.09
CA ALA A 87 -2.50 -15.89 -26.96
C ALA A 87 -2.41 -16.48 -25.54
N PRO A 88 -2.05 -17.76 -25.40
CA PRO A 88 -1.65 -18.28 -24.10
C PRO A 88 -0.39 -17.58 -23.62
N VAL A 89 -0.24 -17.45 -22.31
CA VAL A 89 0.94 -16.84 -21.70
C VAL A 89 1.97 -17.94 -21.37
N PRO A 90 3.23 -17.83 -21.84
CA PRO A 90 4.28 -18.77 -21.47
C PRO A 90 4.40 -18.92 -19.95
N ASP A 91 4.54 -20.15 -19.47
CA ASP A 91 4.68 -20.51 -18.06
C ASP A 91 3.50 -20.11 -17.14
N ARG A 92 2.38 -19.63 -17.72
CA ARG A 92 1.15 -19.26 -17.01
C ARG A 92 -0.07 -19.93 -17.68
N PRO A 93 -0.30 -21.24 -17.44
CA PRO A 93 -1.40 -21.97 -18.06
C PRO A 93 -2.80 -21.47 -17.63
N ASP A 94 -2.87 -20.68 -16.56
CA ASP A 94 -4.06 -20.04 -16.03
C ASP A 94 -4.33 -18.65 -16.62
N ALA A 95 -3.55 -18.22 -17.63
CA ALA A 95 -3.61 -16.87 -18.17
C ALA A 95 -3.68 -16.80 -19.70
N ILE A 96 -4.33 -15.74 -20.20
CA ILE A 96 -4.37 -15.37 -21.61
C ILE A 96 -4.00 -13.90 -21.80
N ASP A 97 -3.23 -13.62 -22.85
CA ASP A 97 -3.00 -12.28 -23.37
C ASP A 97 -4.04 -11.94 -24.43
N LEU A 98 -4.60 -10.74 -24.32
CA LEU A 98 -5.49 -10.14 -25.31
C LEU A 98 -4.90 -8.80 -25.76
N VAL A 99 -4.60 -8.70 -27.05
CA VAL A 99 -4.19 -7.46 -27.71
C VAL A 99 -5.23 -7.10 -28.76
N LEU A 100 -5.76 -5.88 -28.72
CA LEU A 100 -6.75 -5.37 -29.68
C LEU A 100 -6.22 -4.09 -30.31
N ASN A 101 -6.25 -4.02 -31.64
CA ASN A 101 -5.95 -2.83 -32.39
C ASN A 101 -7.22 -2.37 -33.11
N PHE A 102 -7.80 -1.27 -32.64
CA PHE A 102 -8.97 -0.64 -33.23
C PHE A 102 -8.53 0.36 -34.28
N LYS A 103 -9.02 0.22 -35.50
CA LYS A 103 -8.74 1.11 -36.63
C LYS A 103 -10.02 1.65 -37.22
N VAL A 104 -10.08 2.95 -37.48
CA VAL A 104 -11.17 3.53 -38.28
C VAL A 104 -10.91 3.26 -39.75
N GLY A 105 -11.77 2.47 -40.38
CA GLY A 105 -11.73 2.21 -41.83
C GLY A 105 -12.41 3.31 -42.63
N GLN A 106 -13.64 3.68 -42.26
CA GLN A 106 -14.41 4.75 -42.91
C GLN A 106 -15.19 5.60 -41.89
N GLY A 107 -15.40 6.87 -42.24
CA GLY A 107 -16.06 7.86 -41.40
C GLY A 107 -15.10 8.57 -40.43
N SER A 108 -15.59 9.60 -39.75
CA SER A 108 -14.82 10.39 -38.76
C SER A 108 -15.57 10.41 -37.42
N PRO A 109 -15.57 9.30 -36.66
CA PRO A 109 -16.35 9.18 -35.45
C PRO A 109 -15.92 10.21 -34.39
N LYS A 110 -16.91 10.87 -33.77
CA LYS A 110 -16.73 11.95 -32.79
C LYS A 110 -17.10 11.51 -31.39
N ASN A 111 -16.33 11.90 -30.38
CA ASN A 111 -16.55 11.50 -28.98
C ASN A 111 -16.73 9.97 -28.77
N HIS A 112 -15.84 9.16 -29.34
CA HIS A 112 -15.87 7.70 -29.20
C HIS A 112 -14.88 7.17 -28.16
N SER A 113 -15.20 6.01 -27.60
CA SER A 113 -14.32 5.19 -26.78
C SER A 113 -14.30 3.77 -27.30
N VAL A 114 -13.14 3.14 -27.26
CA VAL A 114 -12.94 1.72 -27.60
C VAL A 114 -12.66 0.94 -26.32
N GLY A 115 -12.98 -0.35 -26.30
CA GLY A 115 -12.76 -1.14 -25.10
C GLY A 115 -13.06 -2.62 -25.20
N VAL A 116 -12.95 -3.27 -24.05
CA VAL A 116 -13.28 -4.67 -23.81
C VAL A 116 -14.22 -4.75 -22.61
N VAL A 117 -15.18 -5.66 -22.68
CA VAL A 117 -16.07 -6.04 -21.59
C VAL A 117 -15.86 -7.51 -21.28
N LEU A 118 -15.58 -7.82 -20.02
CA LEU A 118 -15.65 -9.16 -19.46
C LEU A 118 -16.96 -9.29 -18.69
N THR A 119 -17.83 -10.15 -19.21
CA THR A 119 -19.15 -10.50 -18.68
C THR A 119 -19.00 -11.70 -17.75
N VAL A 120 -19.41 -11.54 -16.49
CA VAL A 120 -19.42 -12.59 -15.46
C VAL A 120 -20.87 -12.90 -15.08
N ASP A 121 -21.33 -14.07 -15.48
CA ASP A 121 -22.67 -14.58 -15.15
C ASP A 121 -22.69 -15.25 -13.77
N ARG A 122 -23.90 -15.41 -13.20
CA ARG A 122 -24.10 -15.93 -11.83
C ARG A 122 -23.25 -15.18 -10.81
N TRP A 123 -23.24 -13.85 -10.98
CA TRP A 123 -22.59 -12.97 -10.03
C TRP A 123 -23.30 -13.04 -8.67
N SER A 124 -22.55 -12.75 -7.62
CA SER A 124 -23.05 -12.61 -6.25
C SER A 124 -22.38 -11.39 -5.61
N THR A 125 -23.12 -10.68 -4.77
CA THR A 125 -22.55 -9.59 -3.95
C THR A 125 -21.55 -10.08 -2.91
N ASP A 126 -21.51 -11.39 -2.65
CA ASP A 126 -20.53 -12.04 -1.77
C ASP A 126 -19.15 -12.18 -2.43
N ASN A 127 -19.04 -11.91 -3.74
CA ASN A 127 -17.77 -11.89 -4.42
C ASN A 127 -16.89 -10.76 -3.85
N TYR A 128 -15.70 -11.13 -3.40
CA TYR A 128 -14.72 -10.18 -2.91
C TYR A 128 -14.05 -9.49 -4.10
N VAL A 129 -14.39 -8.23 -4.36
CA VAL A 129 -13.81 -7.42 -5.45
C VAL A 129 -12.63 -6.61 -4.93
N LEU A 130 -11.52 -6.64 -5.69
CA LEU A 130 -10.29 -5.94 -5.39
C LEU A 130 -9.84 -5.11 -6.59
N ILE A 131 -9.61 -3.81 -6.35
CA ILE A 131 -8.82 -2.95 -7.23
C ILE A 131 -7.69 -2.39 -6.35
N PRO A 132 -6.40 -2.71 -6.63
CA PRO A 132 -5.28 -2.33 -5.77
C PRO A 132 -5.32 -0.84 -5.42
N ALA A 133 -5.19 -0.52 -4.13
CA ALA A 133 -5.29 0.81 -3.55
C ALA A 133 -6.65 1.56 -3.66
N ALA A 134 -7.65 1.00 -4.34
CA ALA A 134 -8.92 1.70 -4.59
C ALA A 134 -10.15 1.00 -4.01
N LEU A 135 -10.30 -0.32 -4.20
CA LEU A 135 -11.45 -1.09 -3.74
C LEU A 135 -11.01 -2.32 -2.95
N TYR A 136 -11.50 -2.46 -1.73
CA TYR A 136 -11.32 -3.67 -0.92
C TYR A 136 -12.71 -4.21 -0.55
N ASN A 137 -13.01 -5.45 -0.97
CA ASN A 137 -14.36 -6.00 -0.97
C ASN A 137 -15.38 -5.11 -1.71
N GLY A 138 -14.96 -4.49 -2.82
CA GLY A 138 -15.76 -3.52 -3.57
C GLY A 138 -16.10 -2.23 -2.80
N ASN A 139 -15.45 -1.99 -1.66
CA ASN A 139 -15.83 -0.95 -0.69
C ASN A 139 -17.31 -1.02 -0.25
N ARG A 140 -17.87 -2.23 -0.14
CA ARG A 140 -19.26 -2.44 0.32
C ARG A 140 -19.40 -2.19 1.81
N PHE A 141 -19.36 -0.91 2.17
CA PHE A 141 -19.59 -0.42 3.52
C PHE A 141 -20.73 0.60 3.53
N GLU A 142 -21.29 0.82 4.70
CA GLU A 142 -22.06 2.03 4.91
C GLU A 142 -21.17 3.25 4.64
N SER A 143 -21.73 4.24 3.94
CA SER A 143 -20.99 5.43 3.54
C SER A 143 -21.73 6.69 3.97
N ARG A 144 -20.97 7.73 4.33
CA ARG A 144 -21.49 9.05 4.69
C ARG A 144 -20.88 10.11 3.79
N HIS A 145 -21.69 11.08 3.41
CA HIS A 145 -21.20 12.30 2.77
C HIS A 145 -20.75 13.25 3.88
N LEU A 146 -19.45 13.50 3.94
CA LEU A 146 -18.78 14.28 4.98
C LEU A 146 -17.79 15.23 4.32
N ASP A 147 -17.67 16.44 4.84
CA ASP A 147 -16.66 17.41 4.40
C ASP A 147 -15.26 16.97 4.84
N TYR A 148 -14.24 17.37 4.08
CA TYR A 148 -12.85 17.10 4.42
C TYR A 148 -12.34 18.07 5.52
N PRO A 149 -11.59 17.59 6.54
CA PRO A 149 -11.32 16.18 6.85
C PRO A 149 -12.57 15.50 7.45
N PRO A 150 -12.96 14.30 6.95
CA PRO A 150 -14.17 13.62 7.39
C PRO A 150 -13.98 12.95 8.76
N LEU A 151 -14.95 13.18 9.66
CA LEU A 151 -15.01 12.57 10.99
C LEU A 151 -16.44 12.10 11.28
N LEU A 152 -16.58 10.86 11.76
CA LEU A 152 -17.86 10.34 12.23
C LEU A 152 -18.23 11.01 13.56
N THR A 153 -19.33 11.76 13.58
CA THR A 153 -19.81 12.46 14.78
C THR A 153 -21.28 12.21 15.10
N ASP A 154 -22.02 11.52 14.22
CA ASP A 154 -23.41 11.17 14.49
C ASP A 154 -23.45 10.12 15.61
N PRO A 155 -24.24 10.31 16.70
CA PRO A 155 -24.36 9.33 17.78
C PRO A 155 -24.75 7.91 17.34
N ARG A 156 -25.33 7.75 16.14
CA ARG A 156 -25.67 6.44 15.55
C ARG A 156 -24.49 5.77 14.83
N ASP A 157 -23.51 6.57 14.43
CA ASP A 157 -22.34 6.14 13.66
C ASP A 157 -21.08 6.00 14.53
N ILE A 158 -21.20 6.24 15.84
CA ILE A 158 -20.10 6.13 16.82
C ILE A 158 -20.49 5.20 17.97
N GLY A 159 -19.49 4.69 18.68
CA GLY A 159 -19.60 3.72 19.75
C GLY A 159 -18.68 2.53 19.53
N PRO A 160 -18.54 1.63 20.53
CA PRO A 160 -17.62 0.50 20.44
C PRO A 160 -18.08 -0.56 19.42
N ASN A 161 -19.37 -0.67 19.13
CA ASN A 161 -19.93 -1.79 18.36
C ASN A 161 -20.60 -1.33 17.05
N VAL A 162 -20.15 -0.22 16.47
CA VAL A 162 -20.64 0.25 15.17
C VAL A 162 -19.98 -0.53 14.03
N PRO A 163 -20.68 -0.75 12.90
CA PRO A 163 -20.06 -1.33 11.72
C PRO A 163 -19.01 -0.37 11.15
N THR A 164 -18.15 -0.88 10.26
CA THR A 164 -17.23 -0.03 9.50
C THR A 164 -18.01 0.95 8.62
N ILE A 165 -17.77 2.25 8.80
CA ILE A 165 -18.39 3.34 8.03
C ILE A 165 -17.31 4.15 7.32
N ILE A 166 -17.44 4.26 6.00
CA ILE A 166 -16.48 4.96 5.13
C ILE A 166 -17.02 6.34 4.71
N SER A 167 -16.14 7.22 4.23
CA SER A 167 -16.57 8.44 3.53
C SER A 167 -17.13 8.11 2.14
N ASP A 168 -17.63 9.12 1.42
CA ASP A 168 -18.16 8.93 0.06
C ASP A 168 -17.03 8.74 -0.96
N VAL A 169 -16.48 7.52 -1.01
CA VAL A 169 -15.50 7.03 -1.99
C VAL A 169 -16.16 6.14 -3.05
N PRO A 170 -15.51 5.89 -4.21
CA PRO A 170 -15.99 4.92 -5.19
C PRO A 170 -16.23 3.56 -4.54
N ARG A 171 -17.41 2.98 -4.79
CA ARG A 171 -17.85 1.73 -4.17
C ARG A 171 -18.93 1.04 -4.99
N LEU A 172 -19.01 -0.27 -4.85
CA LEU A 172 -20.17 -1.04 -5.23
C LEU A 172 -21.27 -0.85 -4.17
N ASN A 173 -22.52 -0.83 -4.62
CA ASN A 173 -23.64 -0.49 -3.77
C ASN A 173 -24.03 -1.66 -2.87
N LEU A 174 -24.31 -1.35 -1.60
CA LEU A 174 -24.77 -2.31 -0.59
C LEU A 174 -26.28 -2.55 -0.69
N ALA A 175 -27.03 -1.54 -1.16
CA ALA A 175 -28.48 -1.58 -1.30
C ALA A 175 -28.91 -1.74 -2.77
N ALA A 176 -30.23 -1.77 -2.99
CA ALA A 176 -30.82 -1.68 -4.31
C ALA A 176 -30.44 -0.37 -5.02
N GLY A 177 -30.37 -0.41 -6.35
CA GLY A 177 -30.01 0.73 -7.20
C GLY A 177 -28.74 0.49 -8.04
N PRO A 178 -28.21 1.52 -8.70
CA PRO A 178 -26.97 1.41 -9.47
C PRO A 178 -25.81 0.96 -8.59
N SER A 179 -25.00 0.03 -9.10
CA SER A 179 -23.77 -0.43 -8.45
C SER A 179 -22.67 -0.47 -9.50
N LYS A 180 -21.84 0.57 -9.49
CA LYS A 180 -20.89 0.85 -10.55
C LYS A 180 -19.70 1.62 -10.01
N VAL A 181 -18.50 1.20 -10.41
CA VAL A 181 -17.25 1.92 -10.16
C VAL A 181 -16.54 2.14 -11.48
N GLN A 182 -15.99 3.34 -11.67
CA GLN A 182 -15.24 3.78 -12.84
C GLN A 182 -13.98 4.50 -12.38
N LEU A 183 -12.82 4.00 -12.77
CA LEU A 183 -11.51 4.47 -12.32
C LEU A 183 -10.55 4.57 -13.49
N LEU A 184 -9.61 5.49 -13.39
CA LEU A 184 -8.43 5.56 -14.26
C LEU A 184 -7.31 4.69 -13.69
N SER A 185 -6.39 4.26 -14.53
CA SER A 185 -5.21 3.48 -14.12
C SER A 185 -4.34 4.19 -13.07
N GLY A 186 -4.37 5.52 -13.02
CA GLY A 186 -3.72 6.34 -11.98
C GLY A 186 -4.40 6.33 -10.62
N ASP A 187 -5.64 5.83 -10.51
CA ASP A 187 -6.35 5.66 -9.24
C ASP A 187 -5.87 4.42 -8.44
N MET A 188 -4.95 3.62 -8.98
CA MET A 188 -4.56 2.31 -8.45
C MET A 188 -3.05 2.08 -8.48
N SER A 189 -2.55 1.28 -7.55
CA SER A 189 -1.11 0.99 -7.44
C SER A 189 -0.60 0.03 -8.54
N THR A 190 -1.49 -0.75 -9.12
CA THR A 190 -1.25 -1.58 -10.31
C THR A 190 -2.51 -1.52 -11.17
N PRO A 191 -2.43 -1.27 -12.50
CA PRO A 191 -3.61 -1.24 -13.37
C PRO A 191 -4.26 -2.61 -13.49
N ALA A 192 -5.08 -2.97 -12.49
CA ALA A 192 -5.64 -4.29 -12.34
C ALA A 192 -6.98 -4.28 -11.59
N ILE A 193 -7.84 -5.24 -11.94
CA ILE A 193 -9.07 -5.56 -11.20
C ILE A 193 -9.18 -7.06 -11.04
N GLY A 194 -9.52 -7.51 -9.83
CA GLY A 194 -9.69 -8.91 -9.52
C GLY A 194 -10.89 -9.17 -8.64
N PHE A 195 -11.35 -10.42 -8.64
CA PHE A 195 -12.34 -10.87 -7.67
C PHE A 195 -12.13 -12.33 -7.29
N TYR A 196 -12.57 -12.65 -6.07
CA TYR A 196 -12.74 -14.00 -5.58
C TYR A 196 -14.24 -14.31 -5.46
N ALA A 197 -14.67 -15.42 -6.07
CA ALA A 197 -16.02 -15.93 -5.99
C ALA A 197 -16.09 -17.14 -5.01
N PRO A 198 -16.68 -16.98 -3.81
CA PRO A 198 -16.70 -18.03 -2.80
C PRO A 198 -17.46 -19.29 -3.21
N ASP A 199 -18.59 -19.13 -3.90
CA ASP A 199 -19.46 -20.24 -4.30
C ASP A 199 -18.76 -21.24 -5.22
N SER A 200 -17.95 -20.72 -6.15
CA SER A 200 -17.19 -21.52 -7.11
C SER A 200 -15.75 -21.80 -6.69
N LYS A 201 -15.28 -21.18 -5.59
CA LYS A 201 -13.86 -21.21 -5.16
C LYS A 201 -12.91 -20.82 -6.29
N HIS A 202 -13.21 -19.70 -6.93
CA HIS A 202 -12.54 -19.29 -8.16
C HIS A 202 -12.12 -17.82 -8.11
N GLY A 203 -10.95 -17.53 -8.66
CA GLY A 203 -10.35 -16.21 -8.71
C GLY A 203 -10.11 -15.74 -10.14
N VAL A 204 -10.31 -14.45 -10.37
CA VAL A 204 -10.00 -13.80 -11.66
C VAL A 204 -9.18 -12.54 -11.40
N TRP A 205 -8.20 -12.30 -12.27
CA TRP A 205 -7.50 -11.02 -12.37
C TRP A 205 -7.50 -10.55 -13.83
N LEU A 206 -7.74 -9.26 -14.05
CA LEU A 206 -7.50 -8.58 -15.31
C LEU A 206 -6.45 -7.49 -15.07
N LEU A 207 -5.32 -7.57 -15.77
CA LEU A 207 -4.25 -6.56 -15.77
C LEU A 207 -4.27 -5.81 -17.10
N THR A 208 -3.88 -4.55 -17.10
CA THR A 208 -3.74 -3.73 -18.32
C THR A 208 -2.52 -2.80 -18.24
N ASP A 209 -2.22 -2.13 -19.35
CA ASP A 209 -1.20 -1.07 -19.39
C ASP A 209 -1.77 0.23 -18.80
N GLN A 210 -0.91 1.09 -18.27
CA GLN A 210 -1.32 2.38 -17.71
C GLN A 210 -2.09 3.22 -18.73
N SER A 211 -1.56 3.37 -19.94
CA SER A 211 -2.04 4.35 -20.90
C SER A 211 -2.09 3.80 -22.32
N THR A 212 -2.77 4.54 -23.17
CA THR A 212 -2.70 4.43 -24.63
C THR A 212 -2.32 5.79 -25.20
N ARG A 213 -2.25 5.92 -26.54
CA ARG A 213 -2.11 7.24 -27.17
C ARG A 213 -3.27 8.20 -26.86
N LEU A 214 -4.37 7.73 -26.28
CA LEU A 214 -5.54 8.53 -25.89
C LEU A 214 -5.55 8.88 -24.39
N GLY A 215 -4.46 8.65 -23.68
CA GLY A 215 -4.33 8.88 -22.24
C GLY A 215 -4.52 7.59 -21.42
N ASP A 216 -4.70 7.76 -20.11
CA ASP A 216 -4.82 6.66 -19.16
C ASP A 216 -5.99 5.71 -19.52
N THR A 217 -5.75 4.42 -19.37
CA THR A 217 -6.78 3.40 -19.51
C THR A 217 -7.76 3.47 -18.34
N GLY A 218 -9.00 3.09 -18.61
CA GLY A 218 -10.03 3.01 -17.58
C GLY A 218 -10.40 1.60 -17.24
N LEU A 219 -10.53 1.32 -15.94
CA LEU A 219 -11.09 0.10 -15.41
C LEU A 219 -12.40 0.39 -14.68
N GLY A 220 -13.41 -0.42 -14.97
CA GLY A 220 -14.71 -0.30 -14.32
C GLY A 220 -15.33 -1.65 -14.01
N ILE A 221 -16.23 -1.65 -13.04
CA ILE A 221 -17.09 -2.78 -12.72
C ILE A 221 -18.52 -2.28 -12.51
N GLU A 222 -19.49 -2.96 -13.09
CA GLU A 222 -20.91 -2.65 -12.98
C GLU A 222 -21.69 -3.94 -12.73
N GLU A 223 -22.56 -3.93 -11.72
CA GLU A 223 -23.44 -5.05 -11.41
C GLU A 223 -24.83 -4.83 -12.00
N SER A 224 -25.45 -5.89 -12.50
CA SER A 224 -26.84 -5.87 -12.94
C SER A 224 -27.77 -5.43 -11.80
N SER A 225 -28.95 -4.91 -12.15
CA SER A 225 -29.96 -4.55 -11.15
C SER A 225 -30.36 -5.72 -10.24
N SER A 226 -30.32 -6.94 -10.77
CA SER A 226 -30.60 -8.20 -10.07
C SER A 226 -29.39 -8.77 -9.32
N ARG A 227 -28.19 -8.21 -9.50
CA ARG A 227 -26.91 -8.68 -8.93
C ARG A 227 -26.52 -10.11 -9.31
N ASP A 228 -27.14 -10.68 -10.34
CA ASP A 228 -26.86 -12.00 -10.91
C ASP A 228 -25.86 -11.97 -12.07
N HIS A 229 -25.43 -10.78 -12.46
CA HIS A 229 -24.47 -10.54 -13.53
C HIS A 229 -23.58 -9.33 -13.18
N ALA A 230 -22.30 -9.37 -13.59
CA ALA A 230 -21.41 -8.21 -13.52
C ALA A 230 -20.58 -8.06 -14.81
N SER A 231 -20.34 -6.81 -15.17
CA SER A 231 -19.49 -6.42 -16.30
C SER A 231 -18.25 -5.71 -15.80
N ILE A 232 -17.08 -6.27 -16.10
CA ILE A 232 -15.78 -5.64 -15.90
C ILE A 232 -15.36 -5.02 -17.24
N THR A 233 -14.92 -3.77 -17.22
CA THR A 233 -14.63 -3.00 -18.44
C THR A 233 -13.21 -2.47 -18.44
N LEU A 234 -12.57 -2.54 -19.61
CA LEU A 234 -11.33 -1.85 -19.94
C LEU A 234 -11.59 -0.92 -21.13
N THR A 235 -11.26 0.36 -21.04
CA THR A 235 -11.60 1.33 -22.11
C THR A 235 -10.51 2.38 -22.33
N ALA A 236 -10.46 2.93 -23.55
CA ALA A 236 -9.59 4.05 -23.95
C ALA A 236 -10.26 4.95 -25.03
N PRO A 237 -10.30 6.29 -24.84
CA PRO A 237 -10.10 6.94 -23.56
C PRO A 237 -11.22 6.48 -22.61
N HIS A 238 -10.93 6.46 -21.31
CA HIS A 238 -12.01 6.23 -20.35
C HIS A 238 -12.87 7.48 -20.21
N VAL A 239 -14.17 7.27 -20.02
CA VAL A 239 -15.11 8.34 -19.70
C VAL A 239 -15.88 7.93 -18.47
N ARG A 240 -15.55 8.52 -17.32
CA ARG A 240 -16.31 8.36 -16.08
C ARG A 240 -17.66 9.05 -16.28
N GLU A 241 -18.74 8.28 -16.23
CA GLU A 241 -20.05 8.75 -16.67
C GLU A 241 -20.67 9.68 -15.63
N LYS A 242 -21.06 10.87 -16.06
CA LYS A 242 -21.68 11.95 -15.24
C LYS A 242 -20.76 12.53 -14.16
N TYR A 243 -20.16 11.68 -13.32
CA TYR A 243 -19.39 12.07 -12.15
C TYR A 243 -18.05 11.36 -12.07
N LYS A 244 -17.09 12.04 -11.45
CA LYS A 244 -15.82 11.50 -10.98
C LYS A 244 -15.71 11.70 -9.47
N TYR A 245 -14.70 11.07 -8.90
CA TYR A 245 -14.39 11.22 -7.49
C TYR A 245 -13.46 12.42 -7.27
N HIS A 246 -13.77 13.25 -6.27
CA HIS A 246 -12.94 14.38 -5.84
C HIS A 246 -13.19 14.60 -4.35
N LEU A 247 -12.13 14.66 -3.54
CA LEU A 247 -12.13 15.05 -2.13
C LEU A 247 -13.39 14.62 -1.33
N CYS A 248 -13.49 13.32 -0.99
CA CYS A 248 -14.62 12.75 -0.22
C CYS A 248 -16.01 12.87 -0.89
N THR A 249 -16.11 13.09 -2.20
CA THR A 249 -17.38 12.97 -2.92
C THR A 249 -17.28 12.27 -4.27
N THR A 250 -18.25 11.39 -4.54
CA THR A 250 -18.44 10.71 -5.84
C THR A 250 -19.35 11.48 -6.80
N LYS A 251 -19.69 12.74 -6.48
CA LYS A 251 -20.63 13.58 -7.22
C LYS A 251 -20.00 14.76 -7.95
N GLN A 252 -18.67 14.84 -8.00
CA GLN A 252 -18.00 15.87 -8.78
C GLN A 252 -18.28 15.64 -10.27
N PRO A 253 -18.79 16.61 -11.03
CA PRO A 253 -19.02 16.43 -12.46
C PRO A 253 -17.75 15.97 -13.17
N SER A 254 -17.87 14.91 -13.97
CA SER A 254 -16.78 14.42 -14.80
C SER A 254 -16.53 15.40 -15.95
N ASP A 255 -15.27 15.67 -16.24
CA ASP A 255 -14.81 16.44 -17.39
C ASP A 255 -14.28 15.55 -18.52
N ASP A 256 -14.32 14.23 -18.34
CA ASP A 256 -13.90 13.25 -19.33
C ASP A 256 -14.73 13.32 -20.61
N ARG A 257 -14.11 12.98 -21.74
CA ARG A 257 -14.76 12.94 -23.06
C ARG A 257 -14.21 11.80 -23.92
N GLY A 258 -15.06 11.30 -24.81
CA GLY A 258 -14.60 10.41 -25.88
C GLY A 258 -13.66 11.14 -26.84
N SER A 259 -12.85 10.37 -27.57
CA SER A 259 -11.92 10.92 -28.57
C SER A 259 -12.61 11.13 -29.91
N ASP A 260 -12.14 12.13 -30.64
CA ASP A 260 -12.43 12.27 -32.06
C ASP A 260 -11.42 11.45 -32.86
N PHE A 261 -11.91 10.73 -33.87
CA PHE A 261 -11.08 9.91 -34.75
C PHE A 261 -11.24 10.33 -36.21
N GLN A 262 -10.18 10.08 -36.98
CA GLN A 262 -10.15 10.19 -38.43
C GLN A 262 -9.96 8.82 -39.10
N PRO A 263 -10.32 8.65 -40.38
CA PRO A 263 -9.96 7.46 -41.14
C PRO A 263 -8.47 7.17 -41.03
N GLY A 264 -8.13 5.92 -40.70
CA GLY A 264 -6.74 5.48 -40.50
C GLY A 264 -6.21 5.60 -39.07
N ASP A 265 -6.91 6.32 -38.17
CA ASP A 265 -6.53 6.38 -36.76
C ASP A 265 -6.63 5.00 -36.11
N GLU A 266 -5.64 4.68 -35.28
CA GLU A 266 -5.50 3.36 -34.63
C GLU A 266 -5.34 3.50 -33.12
N VAL A 267 -5.97 2.66 -32.30
CA VAL A 267 -5.75 2.59 -30.85
C VAL A 267 -5.52 1.15 -30.45
N ARG A 268 -4.44 0.94 -29.70
CA ARG A 268 -4.09 -0.38 -29.17
C ARG A 268 -4.48 -0.50 -27.71
N LEU A 269 -5.14 -1.59 -27.37
CA LEU A 269 -5.40 -2.03 -26.00
C LEU A 269 -4.73 -3.38 -25.75
N ARG A 270 -4.15 -3.54 -24.57
CA ARG A 270 -3.58 -4.80 -24.10
C ARG A 270 -4.12 -5.09 -22.71
N CYS A 271 -4.56 -6.32 -22.51
CA CYS A 271 -4.84 -6.84 -21.18
C CYS A 271 -4.46 -8.30 -21.06
N ARG A 272 -4.21 -8.73 -19.84
CA ARG A 272 -4.00 -10.13 -19.49
C ARG A 272 -5.04 -10.56 -18.49
N ILE A 273 -5.68 -11.69 -18.74
CA ILE A 273 -6.73 -12.25 -17.89
C ILE A 273 -6.22 -13.55 -17.28
N TYR A 274 -6.31 -13.65 -15.96
CA TYR A 274 -5.99 -14.84 -15.17
C TYR A 274 -7.27 -15.45 -14.62
N SER A 275 -7.31 -16.77 -14.55
CA SER A 275 -8.44 -17.54 -14.07
C SER A 275 -7.95 -18.80 -13.35
N PHE A 276 -8.11 -18.84 -12.03
CA PHE A 276 -7.39 -19.80 -11.18
C PHE A 276 -8.23 -20.27 -9.98
N PRO A 277 -7.96 -21.48 -9.45
CA PRO A 277 -8.55 -21.93 -8.20
C PRO A 277 -8.20 -20.98 -7.05
N CYS A 278 -9.21 -20.54 -6.31
CA CYS A 278 -9.06 -19.58 -5.22
C CYS A 278 -9.98 -20.06 -4.09
N ALA A 279 -9.44 -20.65 -3.03
CA ALA A 279 -10.24 -21.24 -1.96
C ALA A 279 -10.61 -20.24 -0.85
N LYS A 280 -9.86 -19.14 -0.74
CA LYS A 280 -10.06 -18.06 0.23
C LYS A 280 -9.55 -16.73 -0.32
N ILE A 281 -9.94 -15.63 0.32
CA ILE A 281 -9.52 -14.26 -0.04
C ILE A 281 -8.00 -14.14 -0.12
N GLN A 282 -7.26 -14.80 0.79
CA GLN A 282 -5.80 -14.76 0.79
C GLN A 282 -5.20 -15.26 -0.54
N ASP A 283 -5.80 -16.25 -1.19
CA ASP A 283 -5.28 -16.81 -2.44
C ASP A 283 -5.34 -15.77 -3.58
N LEU A 284 -6.28 -14.81 -3.52
CA LEU A 284 -6.37 -13.68 -4.45
C LEU A 284 -5.18 -12.72 -4.29
N PHE A 285 -4.79 -12.42 -3.04
CA PHE A 285 -3.61 -11.59 -2.72
C PHE A 285 -2.30 -12.31 -3.05
N ASP A 286 -2.22 -13.61 -2.75
CA ASP A 286 -1.07 -14.46 -3.10
C ASP A 286 -0.87 -14.46 -4.62
N ARG A 287 -1.96 -14.61 -5.39
CA ARG A 287 -1.87 -14.53 -6.84
C ARG A 287 -1.47 -13.15 -7.32
N PHE A 288 -2.00 -12.08 -6.72
CA PHE A 288 -1.66 -10.71 -7.10
C PHE A 288 -0.16 -10.43 -7.00
N VAL A 289 0.49 -10.81 -5.90
CA VAL A 289 1.93 -10.53 -5.74
C VAL A 289 2.80 -11.24 -6.77
N GLU A 290 2.34 -12.37 -7.29
CA GLU A 290 3.04 -13.10 -8.35
C GLU A 290 2.89 -12.48 -9.74
N ILE A 291 1.80 -11.74 -9.97
CA ILE A 291 1.42 -11.27 -11.32
C ILE A 291 1.46 -9.75 -11.47
N ARG A 292 1.57 -8.97 -10.39
CA ARG A 292 1.44 -7.49 -10.39
C ARG A 292 2.41 -6.74 -11.32
N LYS A 293 3.40 -7.45 -11.88
CA LYS A 293 4.41 -6.94 -12.82
C LYS A 293 4.45 -7.70 -14.15
N ASP A 294 3.55 -8.65 -14.37
CA ASP A 294 3.56 -9.50 -15.57
C ASP A 294 3.36 -8.69 -16.88
N LEU A 295 2.75 -7.50 -16.81
CA LEU A 295 2.62 -6.57 -17.96
C LEU A 295 3.64 -5.43 -17.97
N SER A 296 3.93 -4.82 -16.81
CA SER A 296 4.86 -3.68 -16.69
C SER A 296 6.34 -4.11 -16.71
N GLY A 297 6.63 -5.37 -16.38
CA GLY A 297 7.99 -5.89 -16.27
C GLY A 297 8.69 -5.53 -14.96
N SER A 298 9.98 -5.84 -14.90
CA SER A 298 10.83 -5.48 -13.76
C SER A 298 11.02 -3.97 -13.67
N VAL A 299 10.98 -3.43 -12.46
CA VAL A 299 11.28 -2.02 -12.19
C VAL A 299 12.79 -1.79 -12.31
N LYS A 300 13.17 -0.69 -12.98
CA LYS A 300 14.56 -0.23 -12.99
C LYS A 300 14.77 0.68 -11.78
N LEU A 301 15.81 0.41 -10.99
CA LEU A 301 16.23 1.29 -9.90
C LEU A 301 17.12 2.41 -10.46
N TYR A 302 16.75 3.67 -10.18
CA TYR A 302 17.47 4.85 -10.68
C TYR A 302 18.31 5.48 -9.58
N HIS A 303 19.64 5.38 -9.73
CA HIS A 303 20.59 5.94 -8.78
C HIS A 303 20.53 7.48 -8.77
N GLN A 304 20.00 8.07 -7.70
CA GLN A 304 19.86 9.51 -7.56
C GLN A 304 20.54 10.09 -6.33
N LEU A 305 20.29 9.55 -5.14
CA LEU A 305 20.78 10.11 -3.90
C LEU A 305 21.03 9.00 -2.87
N PRO A 306 22.29 8.68 -2.54
CA PRO A 306 22.59 7.69 -1.52
C PRO A 306 21.93 8.03 -0.18
N PHE A 307 21.53 7.02 0.60
CA PHE A 307 20.78 7.23 1.84
C PHE A 307 21.52 8.11 2.84
N SER A 308 22.85 7.93 2.95
CA SER A 308 23.71 8.77 3.79
C SER A 308 23.77 10.24 3.36
N ALA A 309 23.62 10.55 2.07
CA ALA A 309 23.54 11.92 1.58
C ALA A 309 22.16 12.52 1.86
N ALA A 310 21.09 11.73 1.68
CA ALA A 310 19.73 12.11 2.06
C ALA A 310 19.62 12.42 3.57
N TRP A 311 20.26 11.61 4.40
CA TRP A 311 20.33 11.81 5.86
C TRP A 311 20.88 13.18 6.24
N LYS A 312 22.04 13.57 5.68
CA LYS A 312 22.67 14.86 5.99
C LYS A 312 21.76 16.05 5.69
N ILE A 313 21.04 15.99 4.57
CA ILE A 313 20.08 17.03 4.18
C ILE A 313 18.90 17.04 5.17
N GLN A 314 18.38 15.87 5.54
CA GLN A 314 17.26 15.77 6.47
C GLN A 314 17.61 16.23 7.89
N GLU A 315 18.75 15.81 8.43
CA GLU A 315 19.18 16.23 9.77
C GLU A 315 19.29 17.76 9.88
N GLU A 316 19.87 18.41 8.86
CA GLU A 316 19.95 19.87 8.78
C GLU A 316 18.54 20.48 8.68
N LYS A 317 17.67 19.91 7.84
CA LYS A 317 16.28 20.38 7.75
C LYS A 317 15.54 20.24 9.08
N TYR A 318 15.79 19.21 9.88
CA TYR A 318 15.16 19.07 11.21
C TYR A 318 15.62 20.12 12.22
N ARG A 319 16.64 20.94 11.92
CA ARG A 319 16.91 22.17 12.66
C ARG A 319 15.76 23.18 12.53
N TYR A 320 15.08 23.22 11.39
CA TYR A 320 13.88 24.04 11.17
C TYR A 320 12.66 23.52 11.94
N ASN A 321 12.51 22.21 12.06
CA ASN A 321 11.39 21.59 12.80
C ASN A 321 11.53 21.73 14.31
N TRP A 322 12.71 22.09 14.81
CA TRP A 322 12.93 22.25 16.24
C TRP A 322 12.22 23.48 16.80
N VAL A 323 11.51 23.29 17.91
CA VAL A 323 10.87 24.33 18.72
C VAL A 323 11.58 24.37 20.08
N ASP A 324 12.29 25.46 20.36
CA ASP A 324 13.17 25.56 21.54
C ASP A 324 12.43 25.54 22.90
N ASP A 325 11.30 26.23 23.01
CA ASP A 325 10.45 26.27 24.21
C ASP A 325 9.02 25.92 23.77
N PRO A 326 8.42 24.82 24.28
CA PRO A 326 8.86 23.97 25.39
C PRO A 326 9.89 22.86 25.06
N GLY A 327 10.34 22.72 23.80
CA GLY A 327 11.37 21.75 23.42
C GLY A 327 10.85 20.51 22.72
N TYR A 328 10.56 20.58 21.42
CA TYR A 328 10.13 19.43 20.61
C TYR A 328 10.41 19.60 19.12
N TYR A 329 10.29 18.51 18.35
CA TYR A 329 10.26 18.56 16.87
C TYR A 329 8.82 18.63 16.35
N ALA A 330 8.49 19.72 15.66
CA ALA A 330 7.22 19.87 14.93
C ALA A 330 7.18 18.96 13.70
N VAL A 331 5.97 18.68 13.20
CA VAL A 331 5.69 17.81 12.05
C VAL A 331 6.07 18.51 10.75
N GLY A 332 5.60 19.74 10.56
CA GLY A 332 5.69 20.46 9.29
C GLY A 332 6.02 21.94 9.46
N MET A 333 5.25 22.79 8.78
CA MET A 333 5.55 24.23 8.71
C MET A 333 5.02 25.03 9.90
N ARG A 334 4.18 24.41 10.76
CA ARG A 334 3.45 25.08 11.85
C ARG A 334 2.51 26.19 11.36
N THR A 335 2.01 26.10 10.13
CA THR A 335 1.02 27.08 9.61
C THR A 335 -0.40 26.76 10.04
N ASP A 336 -0.65 25.52 10.46
CA ASP A 336 -1.81 25.11 11.22
C ASP A 336 -1.41 24.14 12.35
N ARG A 337 -2.34 23.84 13.26
CA ARG A 337 -2.06 23.03 14.45
C ARG A 337 -1.65 21.58 14.14
N TYR A 338 -2.14 20.99 13.06
CA TYR A 338 -1.80 19.63 12.66
C TYR A 338 -0.40 19.58 12.02
N GLU A 339 0.18 20.71 11.63
CA GLU A 339 1.58 20.81 11.22
C GLU A 339 2.54 21.10 12.39
N ASP A 340 2.02 21.34 13.60
CA ASP A 340 2.84 21.59 14.79
C ASP A 340 3.23 20.28 15.47
N TRP A 341 2.85 20.01 16.72
CA TRP A 341 3.26 18.77 17.37
C TRP A 341 2.14 17.73 17.43
N GLN A 342 2.48 16.48 17.10
CA GLN A 342 1.63 15.31 17.27
C GLN A 342 2.48 14.18 17.86
N PRO A 343 1.96 13.28 18.74
CA PRO A 343 2.76 12.21 19.33
C PRO A 343 3.16 11.10 18.35
N GLY A 344 2.31 10.81 17.36
CA GLY A 344 2.49 9.77 16.36
C GLY A 344 1.74 10.08 15.05
N TRP A 345 1.50 9.07 14.21
CA TRP A 345 0.92 9.16 12.85
C TRP A 345 1.73 9.94 11.81
N THR A 346 1.92 11.26 11.95
CA THR A 346 2.68 12.05 10.96
C THR A 346 4.02 12.58 11.47
N GLY A 347 4.36 12.35 12.74
CA GLY A 347 5.66 12.73 13.29
C GLY A 347 5.88 12.33 14.75
N GLY A 348 6.16 13.31 15.62
CA GLY A 348 6.33 13.07 17.05
C GLY A 348 7.50 12.17 17.41
N LEU A 349 7.23 11.16 18.24
CA LEU A 349 8.25 10.28 18.82
C LEU A 349 8.84 9.27 17.82
N MET A 350 8.32 9.25 16.59
CA MET A 350 8.89 8.46 15.49
C MET A 350 10.08 9.18 14.86
N ALA A 351 10.01 10.51 14.73
CA ALA A 351 11.09 11.33 14.18
C ALA A 351 12.31 11.39 15.11
N THR A 352 12.09 11.24 16.42
CA THR A 352 13.19 11.22 17.41
C THR A 352 14.06 9.98 17.30
N TYR A 353 13.52 8.85 16.82
CA TYR A 353 14.25 7.58 16.74
C TYR A 353 15.46 7.64 15.79
N PRO A 354 15.34 8.05 14.51
CA PRO A 354 16.50 8.16 13.64
C PRO A 354 17.46 9.27 14.09
N LEU A 355 16.95 10.38 14.64
CA LEU A 355 17.77 11.46 15.20
C LEU A 355 18.57 11.01 16.43
N LEU A 356 18.06 10.06 17.22
CA LEU A 356 18.79 9.48 18.34
C LEU A 356 19.93 8.56 17.88
N ILE A 357 19.72 7.80 16.79
CA ILE A 357 20.69 6.85 16.25
C ILE A 357 21.81 7.58 15.50
N GLU A 358 21.46 8.35 14.48
CA GLU A 358 22.43 8.91 13.51
C GLU A 358 22.73 10.39 13.73
N GLY A 359 21.94 11.08 14.56
CA GLY A 359 22.09 12.51 14.76
C GLY A 359 23.36 12.91 15.49
N ASP A 360 23.79 14.15 15.27
CA ASP A 360 24.83 14.79 16.06
C ASP A 360 24.39 15.06 17.51
N ASP A 361 25.29 15.63 18.31
CA ASP A 361 25.03 15.87 19.72
C ASP A 361 23.85 16.83 19.95
N ILE A 362 23.62 17.79 19.04
CA ILE A 362 22.49 18.72 19.11
C ILE A 362 21.18 17.95 18.84
N SER A 363 21.16 17.12 17.80
CA SER A 363 20.02 16.27 17.46
C SER A 363 19.63 15.39 18.66
N ARG A 364 20.62 14.75 19.31
CA ARG A 364 20.40 13.87 20.47
C ARG A 364 19.92 14.63 21.71
N GLU A 365 20.50 15.79 22.02
CA GLU A 365 20.04 16.64 23.12
C GLU A 365 18.56 17.03 22.94
N ARG A 366 18.19 17.42 21.72
CA ARG A 366 16.82 17.79 21.34
C ARG A 366 15.84 16.62 21.40
N VAL A 367 16.31 15.40 21.12
CA VAL A 367 15.51 14.18 21.34
C VAL A 367 15.14 14.04 22.82
N PHE A 368 16.10 14.19 23.74
CA PHE A 368 15.80 14.09 25.18
C PHE A 368 14.86 15.19 25.66
N LYS A 369 15.03 16.43 25.19
CA LYS A 369 14.07 17.51 25.45
C LYS A 369 12.66 17.19 24.93
N SER A 370 12.57 16.58 23.75
CA SER A 370 11.28 16.10 23.22
C SER A 370 10.64 15.07 24.13
N PHE A 371 11.41 14.12 24.69
CA PHE A 371 10.88 13.16 25.67
C PHE A 371 10.39 13.85 26.95
N ASP A 372 11.17 14.81 27.47
CA ASP A 372 10.78 15.59 28.65
C ASP A 372 9.47 16.36 28.41
N PHE A 373 9.32 16.98 27.24
CA PHE A 373 8.08 17.66 26.85
C PHE A 373 6.86 16.71 26.85
N VAL A 374 6.98 15.54 26.19
CA VAL A 374 5.86 14.59 26.07
C VAL A 374 5.41 14.06 27.42
N PHE A 375 6.36 13.65 28.28
CA PHE A 375 6.01 12.98 29.53
C PHE A 375 5.80 13.94 30.71
N SER A 376 6.07 15.24 30.54
CA SER A 376 5.69 16.27 31.51
C SER A 376 4.24 16.75 31.33
N SER A 377 3.74 16.83 30.09
CA SER A 377 2.43 17.47 29.81
C SER A 377 1.56 16.78 28.75
N GLY A 378 2.15 15.93 27.91
CA GLY A 378 1.49 15.28 26.77
C GLY A 378 0.70 14.01 27.10
N THR A 379 0.78 13.47 28.32
CA THR A 379 0.01 12.28 28.73
C THR A 379 -1.32 12.67 29.40
N GLY A 380 -2.44 12.15 28.88
CA GLY A 380 -3.77 12.32 29.46
C GLY A 380 -4.00 11.50 30.73
N THR A 381 -5.17 11.69 31.36
CA THR A 381 -5.54 10.99 32.60
C THR A 381 -5.63 9.48 32.39
N SER A 382 -6.19 9.06 31.24
CA SER A 382 -6.33 7.65 30.86
C SER A 382 -5.00 6.92 30.63
N GLY A 383 -3.90 7.65 30.45
CA GLY A 383 -2.60 7.14 30.03
C GLY A 383 -2.34 7.22 28.52
N TYR A 384 -3.36 7.49 27.70
CA TYR A 384 -3.17 7.84 26.29
C TYR A 384 -2.52 9.21 26.14
N LEU A 385 -1.86 9.45 25.02
CA LEU A 385 -1.24 10.74 24.70
C LEU A 385 -2.26 11.72 24.09
N ARG A 386 -2.09 13.00 24.39
CA ARG A 386 -2.89 14.10 23.84
C ARG A 386 -2.64 14.24 22.33
N GLY A 387 -3.68 14.56 21.56
CA GLY A 387 -3.66 14.44 20.10
C GLY A 387 -2.73 15.41 19.38
N VAL A 388 -2.81 16.70 19.72
CA VAL A 388 -2.07 17.78 19.04
C VAL A 388 -1.66 18.85 20.06
N GLU A 389 -0.45 19.38 19.94
CA GLU A 389 -0.02 20.59 20.65
C GLU A 389 0.27 21.70 19.65
N HIS A 390 -0.24 22.91 19.94
CA HIS A 390 0.01 24.08 19.12
C HIS A 390 -0.06 25.34 19.99
N GLU A 391 1.03 26.12 19.96
CA GLU A 391 1.18 27.41 20.66
C GLU A 391 0.85 27.36 22.17
N GLY A 392 1.36 26.34 22.87
CA GLY A 392 1.20 26.13 24.30
C GLY A 392 -0.16 25.53 24.70
N LYS A 393 -0.93 25.01 23.75
CA LYS A 393 -2.28 24.46 23.97
C LYS A 393 -2.44 23.08 23.38
N TRP A 394 -3.12 22.24 24.14
CA TRP A 394 -3.46 20.87 23.75
C TRP A 394 -4.84 20.80 23.11
N TYR A 395 -4.89 20.19 21.92
CA TYR A 395 -6.10 19.94 21.15
C TYR A 395 -6.37 18.44 20.98
N SER A 396 -7.63 18.11 20.70
CA SER A 396 -8.06 16.76 20.37
C SER A 396 -7.85 16.43 18.89
N ASP A 397 -8.00 15.14 18.57
CA ASP A 397 -8.06 14.62 17.21
C ASP A 397 -9.46 14.71 16.61
N GLY A 398 -10.28 15.63 17.15
CA GLY A 398 -11.66 15.83 16.76
C GLY A 398 -11.87 16.82 15.62
N PHE A 399 -10.82 17.29 14.93
CA PHE A 399 -10.91 18.25 13.82
C PHE A 399 -11.83 19.45 14.08
N GLU A 400 -11.66 20.07 15.25
CA GLU A 400 -12.45 21.21 15.74
C GLU A 400 -13.96 20.96 15.90
N LYS A 401 -14.43 19.71 15.82
CA LYS A 401 -15.83 19.38 16.06
C LYS A 401 -16.15 19.56 17.55
N PRO A 402 -17.20 20.35 17.92
CA PRO A 402 -17.49 20.69 19.32
C PRO A 402 -17.68 19.50 20.27
N HIS A 403 -18.16 18.36 19.76
CA HIS A 403 -18.42 17.15 20.55
C HIS A 403 -17.21 16.21 20.65
N ALA A 404 -16.13 16.50 19.93
CA ALA A 404 -14.93 15.66 19.85
C ALA A 404 -13.71 16.29 20.56
N THR A 405 -13.94 17.20 21.51
CA THR A 405 -12.88 17.96 22.23
C THR A 405 -12.00 17.12 23.15
N LYS A 406 -12.37 15.86 23.39
CA LYS A 406 -11.61 14.90 24.21
C LYS A 406 -11.14 13.67 23.43
N TRP A 407 -11.39 13.63 22.13
CA TRP A 407 -11.08 12.45 21.34
C TRP A 407 -9.59 12.43 21.02
N VAL A 408 -8.96 11.29 21.24
CA VAL A 408 -7.60 11.05 20.77
C VAL A 408 -7.55 9.79 19.94
N MET A 409 -6.76 9.87 18.88
CA MET A 409 -6.57 8.79 17.94
C MET A 409 -5.64 7.74 18.54
N THR A 410 -6.11 6.50 18.58
CA THR A 410 -5.38 5.40 19.23
C THR A 410 -4.06 5.08 18.51
N ARG A 411 -4.02 5.26 17.18
CA ARG A 411 -2.80 5.09 16.39
C ARG A 411 -1.64 5.94 16.89
N LYS A 412 -1.86 7.23 17.19
CA LYS A 412 -0.78 8.14 17.60
C LYS A 412 -0.09 7.66 18.88
N SER A 413 -0.88 7.16 19.83
CA SER A 413 -0.35 6.56 21.05
C SER A 413 0.31 5.20 20.80
N ALA A 414 -0.19 4.41 19.84
CA ALA A 414 0.38 3.13 19.47
C ALA A 414 1.77 3.28 18.83
N ASP A 415 1.91 4.21 17.89
CA ASP A 415 3.19 4.57 17.28
C ASP A 415 4.19 5.01 18.35
N SER A 416 3.76 5.91 19.23
CA SER A 416 4.58 6.41 20.36
C SER A 416 5.06 5.28 21.26
N LEU A 417 4.17 4.37 21.66
CA LEU A 417 4.54 3.22 22.49
C LEU A 417 5.60 2.36 21.80
N TYR A 418 5.39 2.03 20.52
CA TYR A 418 6.34 1.20 19.76
C TYR A 418 7.72 1.86 19.66
N PHE A 419 7.80 3.11 19.23
CA PHE A 419 9.08 3.79 19.04
C PHE A 419 9.76 4.18 20.35
N MET A 420 9.03 4.51 21.42
CA MET A 420 9.64 4.77 22.72
C MET A 420 10.31 3.53 23.30
N VAL A 421 9.67 2.36 23.22
CA VAL A 421 10.31 1.13 23.71
C VAL A 421 11.54 0.78 22.87
N LYS A 422 11.51 0.99 21.54
CA LYS A 422 12.72 0.82 20.69
C LYS A 422 13.86 1.76 21.09
N GLN A 423 13.53 3.02 21.41
CA GLN A 423 14.49 4.01 21.88
C GLN A 423 15.05 3.65 23.27
N PHE A 424 14.25 3.08 24.16
CA PHE A 424 14.77 2.57 25.44
C PHE A 424 15.70 1.37 25.26
N LEU A 425 15.33 0.42 24.39
CA LEU A 425 16.21 -0.71 24.04
C LEU A 425 17.54 -0.23 23.44
N LEU A 426 17.53 0.86 22.68
CA LEU A 426 18.74 1.48 22.13
C LEU A 426 19.62 2.05 23.25
N LEU A 427 19.06 2.88 24.13
CA LEU A 427 19.77 3.52 25.24
C LEU A 427 20.32 2.49 26.25
N ASP A 428 19.57 1.44 26.54
CA ASP A 428 20.01 0.38 27.44
C ASP A 428 21.12 -0.48 26.82
N GLY A 429 21.10 -0.67 25.50
CA GLY A 429 22.14 -1.37 24.74
C GLY A 429 23.49 -0.64 24.66
N GLN A 430 23.52 0.67 24.89
CA GLN A 430 24.75 1.45 24.91
C GLN A 430 25.48 1.26 26.25
N SER A 431 26.76 0.85 26.20
CA SER A 431 27.54 0.55 27.42
C SER A 431 27.82 1.80 28.26
N ASP A 432 28.21 2.91 27.62
CA ASP A 432 28.57 4.18 28.27
C ASP A 432 27.59 5.33 27.94
N GLY A 433 26.42 5.00 27.38
CA GLY A 433 25.41 5.96 26.95
C GLY A 433 24.42 6.37 28.05
N PRO A 434 23.64 7.44 27.82
CA PRO A 434 22.57 7.84 28.72
C PRO A 434 21.54 6.72 28.86
N LYS A 435 20.95 6.60 30.04
CA LYS A 435 19.87 5.64 30.32
C LYS A 435 18.51 6.31 30.29
N PRO A 436 17.43 5.57 29.98
CA PRO A 436 16.08 6.12 30.02
C PRO A 436 15.76 6.73 31.38
N SER A 437 15.23 7.96 31.40
CA SER A 437 14.83 8.60 32.66
C SER A 437 13.63 7.86 33.29
N PRO A 438 13.51 7.84 34.63
CA PRO A 438 12.34 7.27 35.30
C PRO A 438 11.01 7.86 34.83
N ALA A 439 10.98 9.16 34.51
CA ALA A 439 9.77 9.83 34.04
C ALA A 439 9.34 9.33 32.65
N TRP A 440 10.30 9.13 31.74
CA TRP A 440 10.00 8.60 30.39
C TRP A 440 9.50 7.17 30.47
N MET A 441 10.13 6.34 31.31
CA MET A 441 9.72 4.96 31.54
C MET A 441 8.30 4.89 32.12
N GLU A 442 8.00 5.70 33.13
CA GLU A 442 6.66 5.75 33.74
C GLU A 442 5.59 6.21 32.76
N GLY A 443 5.85 7.28 31.99
CA GLY A 443 4.90 7.77 30.99
C GLY A 443 4.64 6.74 29.87
N THR A 444 5.68 6.05 29.42
CA THR A 444 5.55 4.96 28.42
C THR A 444 4.78 3.77 28.99
N ARG A 445 5.05 3.39 30.25
CA ARG A 445 4.32 2.33 30.96
C ARG A 445 2.84 2.67 31.10
N ARG A 446 2.51 3.91 31.48
CA ARG A 446 1.10 4.37 31.56
C ARG A 446 0.37 4.26 30.22
N CYS A 447 1.05 4.51 29.11
CA CYS A 447 0.50 4.31 27.77
C CYS A 447 0.25 2.82 27.48
N ALA A 448 1.18 1.92 27.82
CA ALA A 448 0.98 0.47 27.70
C ALA A 448 -0.20 -0.01 28.56
N ASP A 449 -0.29 0.49 29.80
CA ASP A 449 -1.40 0.17 30.70
C ASP A 449 -2.75 0.68 30.18
N ALA A 450 -2.77 1.83 29.49
CA ALA A 450 -3.99 2.37 28.88
C ALA A 450 -4.53 1.40 27.81
N PHE A 451 -3.67 0.93 26.91
CA PHE A 451 -4.05 -0.09 25.92
C PHE A 451 -4.53 -1.39 26.59
N ALA A 452 -3.82 -1.88 27.61
CA ALA A 452 -4.23 -3.09 28.34
C ALA A 452 -5.61 -2.95 29.02
N ARG A 453 -5.89 -1.79 29.63
CA ARG A 453 -7.19 -1.47 30.23
C ARG A 453 -8.29 -1.37 29.17
N THR A 454 -8.06 -0.64 28.08
CA THR A 454 -9.04 -0.50 26.99
C THR A 454 -9.37 -1.87 26.40
N TRP A 455 -8.36 -2.71 26.13
CA TRP A 455 -8.56 -4.08 25.66
C TRP A 455 -9.39 -4.91 26.63
N THR A 456 -9.06 -4.87 27.92
CA THR A 456 -9.79 -5.63 28.95
C THR A 456 -11.25 -5.20 29.04
N LYS A 457 -11.54 -3.91 28.85
CA LYS A 457 -12.90 -3.36 28.94
C LYS A 457 -13.73 -3.59 27.67
N PHE A 458 -13.14 -3.45 26.49
CA PHE A 458 -13.89 -3.39 25.23
C PHE A 458 -13.57 -4.51 24.23
N GLY A 459 -12.51 -5.30 24.45
CA GLY A 459 -12.04 -6.31 23.49
C GLY A 459 -11.50 -5.73 22.18
N GLN A 460 -11.19 -4.44 22.16
CA GLN A 460 -10.66 -3.69 21.02
C GLN A 460 -9.95 -2.43 21.52
N PHE A 461 -9.16 -1.78 20.67
CA PHE A 461 -8.57 -0.47 20.97
C PHE A 461 -9.42 0.68 20.46
N GLY A 462 -10.22 0.48 19.41
CA GLY A 462 -10.97 1.55 18.73
C GLY A 462 -10.10 2.41 17.81
N GLN A 463 -10.75 3.26 17.02
CA GLN A 463 -10.12 4.33 16.24
C GLN A 463 -9.85 5.56 17.10
N PHE A 464 -10.85 5.97 17.88
CA PHE A 464 -10.78 7.10 18.80
C PHE A 464 -11.23 6.69 20.19
N VAL A 465 -10.54 7.21 21.20
CA VAL A 465 -10.85 7.03 22.62
C VAL A 465 -10.97 8.38 23.32
N ASP A 466 -11.66 8.43 24.45
CA ASP A 466 -11.67 9.60 25.32
C ASP A 466 -10.34 9.70 26.10
N ILE A 467 -9.69 10.87 26.05
CA ILE A 467 -8.38 11.11 26.66
C ILE A 467 -8.38 10.98 28.20
N ASP A 468 -9.52 11.18 28.86
CA ASP A 468 -9.62 11.12 30.31
C ASP A 468 -9.95 9.71 30.81
N THR A 469 -10.88 9.02 30.14
CA THR A 469 -11.37 7.71 30.59
C THR A 469 -10.72 6.52 29.90
N GLY A 470 -10.22 6.70 28.66
CA GLY A 470 -9.75 5.62 27.80
C GLY A 470 -10.89 4.80 27.18
N ASP A 471 -12.12 5.31 27.23
CA ASP A 471 -13.30 4.65 26.66
C ASP A 471 -13.32 4.77 25.14
N VAL A 472 -13.66 3.67 24.46
CA VAL A 472 -13.79 3.63 23.00
C VAL A 472 -14.96 4.51 22.57
N ILE A 473 -14.65 5.55 21.78
CA ILE A 473 -15.65 6.47 21.22
C ILE A 473 -16.03 6.06 19.80
N VAL A 474 -15.06 5.71 18.97
CA VAL A 474 -15.31 5.14 17.64
C VAL A 474 -14.60 3.81 17.60
N GLY A 475 -15.36 2.71 17.63
CA GLY A 475 -14.85 1.34 17.56
C GLY A 475 -14.71 0.83 16.12
N GLY A 476 -14.46 -0.47 15.96
CA GLY A 476 -14.62 -1.14 14.66
C GLY A 476 -13.56 -0.80 13.60
N SER A 477 -12.29 -0.67 13.99
CA SER A 477 -11.19 -0.45 13.05
C SER A 477 -9.88 -1.13 13.47
N THR A 478 -8.87 -1.04 12.60
CA THR A 478 -7.48 -1.46 12.86
C THR A 478 -6.54 -0.28 13.09
N ALA A 479 -7.06 0.90 13.48
CA ALA A 479 -6.27 2.13 13.61
C ALA A 479 -5.02 1.96 14.48
N ALA A 480 -5.13 1.24 15.60
CA ALA A 480 -4.01 0.91 16.48
C ALA A 480 -3.28 -0.39 16.05
N GLY A 481 -3.16 -0.64 14.75
CA GLY A 481 -2.56 -1.87 14.20
C GLY A 481 -1.12 -2.15 14.65
N ILE A 482 -0.38 -1.10 15.01
CA ILE A 482 0.99 -1.20 15.55
C ILE A 482 1.06 -1.41 17.08
N ALA A 483 -0.06 -1.24 17.81
CA ALA A 483 -0.09 -1.38 19.27
C ALA A 483 0.36 -2.77 19.75
N PRO A 484 0.02 -3.90 19.08
CA PRO A 484 0.56 -5.20 19.45
C PRO A 484 2.10 -5.25 19.41
N ALA A 485 2.76 -4.61 18.44
CA ALA A 485 4.22 -4.48 18.42
C ALA A 485 4.74 -3.77 19.68
N GLY A 486 4.16 -2.60 19.98
CA GLY A 486 4.53 -1.79 21.14
C GLY A 486 4.34 -2.52 22.46
N LEU A 487 3.20 -3.20 22.65
CA LEU A 487 2.91 -3.99 23.84
C LEU A 487 3.81 -5.22 23.97
N ALA A 488 4.12 -5.93 22.88
CA ALA A 488 5.02 -7.07 22.91
C ALA A 488 6.44 -6.67 23.32
N LEU A 489 6.97 -5.56 22.78
CA LEU A 489 8.26 -5.02 23.21
C LEU A 489 8.20 -4.51 24.66
N ALA A 490 7.14 -3.79 25.04
CA ALA A 490 6.93 -3.28 26.39
C ALA A 490 6.90 -4.41 27.42
N SER A 491 6.31 -5.56 27.08
CA SER A 491 6.30 -6.75 27.94
C SER A 491 7.72 -7.20 28.30
N GLY A 492 8.59 -7.31 27.29
CA GLY A 492 9.99 -7.70 27.47
C GLY A 492 10.80 -6.66 28.23
N TYR A 493 10.54 -5.37 27.96
CA TYR A 493 11.24 -4.24 28.59
C TYR A 493 10.87 -4.09 30.07
N PHE A 494 9.57 -3.98 30.36
CA PHE A 494 9.03 -3.72 31.69
C PHE A 494 8.80 -4.96 32.54
N LYS A 495 9.05 -6.16 31.98
CA LYS A 495 8.82 -7.47 32.60
C LYS A 495 7.36 -7.69 33.03
N GLU A 496 6.44 -7.23 32.20
CA GLU A 496 4.99 -7.34 32.45
C GLU A 496 4.34 -8.28 31.44
N ALA A 497 3.99 -9.49 31.89
CA ALA A 497 3.47 -10.55 31.03
C ALA A 497 2.09 -10.22 30.45
N GLU A 498 1.31 -9.39 31.14
CA GLU A 498 -0.01 -8.99 30.69
C GLU A 498 0.03 -8.24 29.36
N TYR A 499 1.07 -7.45 29.10
CA TYR A 499 1.20 -6.73 27.83
C TYR A 499 1.34 -7.69 26.65
N LEU A 500 2.10 -8.77 26.78
CA LEU A 500 2.24 -9.77 25.71
C LEU A 500 0.92 -10.54 25.50
N ARG A 501 0.18 -10.84 26.59
CA ARG A 501 -1.14 -11.46 26.50
C ARG A 501 -2.12 -10.58 25.71
N VAL A 502 -2.17 -9.29 26.02
CA VAL A 502 -3.01 -8.31 25.31
C VAL A 502 -2.55 -8.15 23.86
N ALA A 503 -1.25 -8.05 23.61
CA ALA A 503 -0.70 -7.94 22.25
C ALA A 503 -1.12 -9.11 21.37
N ALA A 504 -0.96 -10.34 21.86
CA ALA A 504 -1.36 -11.54 21.15
C ALA A 504 -2.88 -11.58 20.89
N ALA A 505 -3.70 -11.29 21.91
CA ALA A 505 -5.15 -11.29 21.77
C ALA A 505 -5.65 -10.22 20.77
N ALA A 506 -5.07 -9.02 20.80
CA ALA A 506 -5.38 -7.96 19.85
C ALA A 506 -4.99 -8.32 18.42
N ALA A 507 -3.80 -8.89 18.23
CA ALA A 507 -3.33 -9.32 16.92
C ALA A 507 -4.13 -10.52 16.37
N ASP A 508 -4.56 -11.46 17.22
CA ASP A 508 -5.48 -12.54 16.85
C ASP A 508 -6.83 -11.94 16.37
N SER A 509 -7.40 -11.01 17.12
CA SER A 509 -8.67 -10.35 16.75
C SER A 509 -8.56 -9.54 15.45
N TYR A 510 -7.48 -8.77 15.26
CA TYR A 510 -7.24 -8.04 14.02
C TYR A 510 -7.14 -8.97 12.81
N TYR A 511 -6.47 -10.11 12.98
CA TYR A 511 -6.38 -11.08 11.90
C TYR A 511 -7.74 -11.69 11.55
N GLU A 512 -8.52 -12.11 12.55
CA GLU A 512 -9.82 -12.78 12.34
C GLU A 512 -10.91 -11.86 11.78
N HIS A 513 -10.92 -10.59 12.21
CA HIS A 513 -11.99 -9.65 11.85
C HIS A 513 -11.65 -8.77 10.64
N TYR A 514 -10.36 -8.59 10.30
CA TYR A 514 -9.94 -7.68 9.25
C TYR A 514 -9.01 -8.35 8.23
N VAL A 515 -7.81 -8.78 8.63
CA VAL A 515 -6.78 -9.24 7.67
C VAL A 515 -7.25 -10.46 6.87
N SER A 516 -7.81 -11.48 7.54
CA SER A 516 -8.35 -12.67 6.86
C SER A 516 -9.56 -12.39 5.96
N ARG A 517 -10.17 -11.21 6.12
CA ARG A 517 -11.24 -10.68 5.27
C ARG A 517 -10.74 -9.71 4.20
N GLY A 518 -9.42 -9.55 4.06
CA GLY A 518 -8.79 -8.64 3.11
C GLY A 518 -8.99 -7.16 3.44
N LEU A 519 -9.01 -6.80 4.72
CA LEU A 519 -9.29 -5.43 5.16
C LEU A 519 -8.29 -4.94 6.21
N SER A 520 -8.12 -3.62 6.24
CA SER A 520 -7.51 -2.83 7.30
C SER A 520 -8.08 -1.41 7.17
N THR A 521 -8.46 -0.78 8.27
CA THR A 521 -9.22 0.49 8.28
C THR A 521 -8.86 1.39 9.47
N GLY A 522 -9.14 2.69 9.31
CA GLY A 522 -9.09 3.70 10.37
C GLY A 522 -7.70 4.22 10.73
N GLY A 523 -6.67 3.86 9.97
CA GLY A 523 -5.28 4.27 10.20
C GLY A 523 -5.00 5.77 9.99
N PRO A 524 -5.52 6.40 8.92
CA PRO A 524 -5.49 7.85 8.76
C PRO A 524 -6.63 8.52 9.56
N GLY A 525 -6.34 9.64 10.23
CA GLY A 525 -7.33 10.34 11.06
C GLY A 525 -8.43 11.02 10.23
N GLU A 526 -8.10 11.34 8.99
CA GLU A 526 -8.83 12.15 8.01
C GLU A 526 -9.41 11.29 6.86
N ALA A 527 -9.59 9.98 7.07
CA ALA A 527 -10.18 9.08 6.09
C ALA A 527 -11.35 8.23 6.62
N CYS A 528 -11.96 8.63 7.76
CA CYS A 528 -12.92 7.80 8.49
C CYS A 528 -12.39 6.37 8.63
N GLN A 529 -13.17 5.35 8.25
CA GLN A 529 -12.75 3.94 8.27
C GLN A 529 -12.61 3.37 6.86
N CYS A 530 -12.26 4.21 5.87
CA CYS A 530 -11.89 3.73 4.54
C CYS A 530 -10.76 2.69 4.64
N PRO A 531 -10.72 1.68 3.74
CA PRO A 531 -9.57 0.79 3.64
C PRO A 531 -8.26 1.57 3.51
N ASP A 532 -7.24 1.18 4.27
CA ASP A 532 -5.98 1.92 4.34
C ASP A 532 -4.74 1.04 4.49
N SER A 533 -3.62 1.55 3.96
CA SER A 533 -2.31 0.90 4.05
C SER A 533 -1.59 1.22 5.36
N GLU A 534 -1.90 2.34 6.00
CA GLU A 534 -1.20 2.78 7.21
C GLU A 534 -1.38 1.77 8.36
N SER A 535 -2.61 1.28 8.54
CA SER A 535 -2.94 0.17 9.43
C SER A 535 -2.40 -1.16 8.92
N SER A 536 -2.40 -1.40 7.60
CA SER A 536 -1.82 -2.64 7.01
C SER A 536 -0.35 -2.79 7.39
N PHE A 537 0.45 -1.74 7.21
CA PHE A 537 1.87 -1.76 7.53
C PHE A 537 2.12 -1.76 9.05
N GLY A 538 1.28 -1.10 9.85
CA GLY A 538 1.32 -1.22 11.32
C GLY A 538 1.04 -2.66 11.80
N LEU A 539 0.08 -3.36 11.19
CA LEU A 539 -0.21 -4.77 11.47
C LEU A 539 0.92 -5.69 11.02
N LEU A 540 1.55 -5.40 9.87
CA LEU A 540 2.71 -6.14 9.39
C LEU A 540 3.86 -6.06 10.41
N GLU A 541 4.21 -4.86 10.88
CA GLU A 541 5.20 -4.66 11.95
C GLU A 541 4.82 -5.45 13.22
N SER A 542 3.56 -5.38 13.65
CA SER A 542 3.03 -6.13 14.80
C SER A 542 3.20 -7.64 14.67
N PHE A 543 2.85 -8.23 13.53
CA PHE A 543 3.00 -9.67 13.33
C PHE A 543 4.47 -10.10 13.27
N VAL A 544 5.34 -9.29 12.67
CA VAL A 544 6.79 -9.56 12.68
C VAL A 544 7.34 -9.50 14.10
N VAL A 545 7.02 -8.46 14.87
CA VAL A 545 7.50 -8.31 16.26
C VAL A 545 6.96 -9.41 17.17
N LEU A 546 5.69 -9.79 17.04
CA LEU A 546 5.13 -10.92 17.80
C LEU A 546 5.85 -12.23 17.47
N TYR A 547 6.19 -12.47 16.20
CA TYR A 547 7.03 -13.61 15.82
C TYR A 547 8.41 -13.55 16.48
N GLU A 548 9.07 -12.39 16.48
CA GLU A 548 10.38 -12.21 17.09
C GLU A 548 10.37 -12.40 18.62
N VAL A 549 9.30 -11.95 19.29
CA VAL A 549 9.17 -12.01 20.76
C VAL A 549 8.70 -13.39 21.24
N SER A 550 7.74 -14.02 20.56
CA SER A 550 7.15 -15.29 21.02
C SER A 550 7.70 -16.54 20.33
N GLY A 551 8.31 -16.40 19.14
CA GLY A 551 8.76 -17.52 18.32
C GLY A 551 7.64 -18.33 17.65
N GLU A 552 6.37 -17.95 17.83
CA GLU A 552 5.24 -18.72 17.31
C GLU A 552 5.08 -18.53 15.79
N GLN A 553 5.08 -19.64 15.06
CA GLN A 553 4.99 -19.65 13.59
C GLN A 553 3.67 -19.07 13.03
N LYS A 554 2.62 -18.97 13.86
CA LYS A 554 1.36 -18.33 13.43
C LYS A 554 1.58 -16.86 13.07
N TRP A 555 2.45 -16.16 13.78
CA TRP A 555 2.72 -14.75 13.54
C TRP A 555 3.52 -14.54 12.25
N LEU A 556 4.50 -15.39 11.96
CA LEU A 556 5.24 -15.33 10.70
C LEU A 556 4.34 -15.59 9.48
N ARG A 557 3.42 -16.56 9.58
CA ARG A 557 2.41 -16.79 8.54
C ARG A 557 1.51 -15.58 8.32
N ARG A 558 0.99 -14.99 9.39
CA ARG A 558 0.12 -13.81 9.30
C ARG A 558 0.85 -12.57 8.80
N ALA A 559 2.14 -12.41 9.14
CA ALA A 559 2.99 -11.39 8.58
C ALA A 559 3.17 -11.56 7.05
N THR A 560 3.33 -12.81 6.58
CA THR A 560 3.37 -13.12 5.14
C THR A 560 2.06 -12.78 4.44
N GLU A 561 0.93 -13.18 5.02
CA GLU A 561 -0.41 -12.86 4.50
C GLU A 561 -0.65 -11.35 4.44
N MET A 562 -0.31 -10.63 5.51
CA MET A 562 -0.41 -9.17 5.58
C MET A 562 0.52 -8.46 4.58
N ALA A 563 1.75 -8.95 4.36
CA ALA A 563 2.67 -8.37 3.39
C ALA A 563 2.16 -8.48 1.95
N HIS A 564 1.42 -9.54 1.61
CA HIS A 564 0.78 -9.67 0.30
C HIS A 564 -0.37 -8.67 0.11
N GLN A 565 -1.12 -8.38 1.16
CA GLN A 565 -2.09 -7.30 1.13
C GLN A 565 -1.41 -5.93 1.08
N CYS A 566 -0.30 -5.72 1.81
CA CYS A 566 0.52 -4.49 1.73
C CYS A 566 0.99 -4.22 0.29
N ALA A 567 1.36 -5.25 -0.45
CA ALA A 567 1.75 -5.13 -1.85
C ALA A 567 0.66 -4.54 -2.77
N THR A 568 -0.62 -4.66 -2.41
CA THR A 568 -1.73 -4.04 -3.18
C THR A 568 -1.84 -2.54 -2.99
N TRP A 569 -1.07 -1.96 -2.06
CA TRP A 569 -0.96 -0.52 -1.86
C TRP A 569 0.32 0.06 -2.49
N MET A 570 1.29 -0.79 -2.84
CA MET A 570 2.57 -0.41 -3.41
C MET A 570 2.49 -0.32 -4.93
N VAL A 571 2.98 0.78 -5.48
CA VAL A 571 2.97 1.02 -6.93
C VAL A 571 3.97 0.08 -7.60
N SER A 572 3.50 -0.74 -8.55
CA SER A 572 4.30 -1.80 -9.18
C SER A 572 4.94 -1.43 -10.52
N TYR A 573 4.84 -0.16 -10.93
CA TYR A 573 5.28 0.35 -12.22
C TYR A 573 5.67 1.83 -12.14
N ASP A 574 6.44 2.31 -13.11
CA ASP A 574 6.68 3.75 -13.27
C ASP A 574 5.57 4.37 -14.11
N PHE A 575 4.87 5.32 -13.51
CA PHE A 575 3.80 6.08 -14.13
C PHE A 575 4.38 7.09 -15.12
N GLU A 576 3.85 7.10 -16.33
CA GLU A 576 4.17 8.08 -17.36
C GLU A 576 3.47 9.41 -17.05
N PHE A 577 4.15 10.27 -16.29
CA PHE A 577 3.63 11.60 -15.97
C PHE A 577 3.53 12.49 -17.23
N PRO A 578 2.54 13.40 -17.31
CA PRO A 578 2.46 14.38 -18.40
C PRO A 578 3.78 15.17 -18.50
N PRO A 579 4.42 15.30 -19.68
CA PRO A 579 5.75 15.92 -19.80
C PRO A 579 5.83 17.35 -19.27
N GLN A 580 4.72 18.07 -19.34
CA GLN A 580 4.58 19.44 -18.85
C GLN A 580 4.29 19.54 -17.34
N SER A 581 4.00 18.45 -16.63
CA SER A 581 3.79 18.46 -15.18
C SER A 581 5.12 18.64 -14.43
N LEU A 582 5.07 19.00 -13.14
CA LEU A 582 6.26 19.05 -12.29
C LEU A 582 7.05 17.73 -12.31
N PHE A 583 6.38 16.60 -12.11
CA PHE A 583 7.03 15.28 -12.11
C PHE A 583 7.50 14.84 -13.49
N GLY A 584 6.79 15.21 -14.56
CA GLY A 584 7.26 14.99 -15.94
C GLY A 584 8.55 15.75 -16.24
N ARG A 585 8.63 17.04 -15.87
CA ARG A 585 9.84 17.87 -16.06
C ARG A 585 11.03 17.40 -15.23
N LEU A 586 10.77 16.86 -14.04
CA LEU A 586 11.81 16.33 -13.15
C LEU A 586 12.19 14.88 -13.47
N ASN A 587 11.48 14.22 -14.38
CA ASN A 587 11.63 12.80 -14.69
C ASN A 587 11.54 11.95 -13.40
N MET A 588 10.43 12.10 -12.67
CA MET A 588 10.16 11.32 -11.46
C MET A 588 9.61 9.93 -11.79
N HIS A 589 9.90 8.97 -10.92
CA HIS A 589 9.54 7.56 -11.00
C HIS A 589 8.62 7.20 -9.84
N SER A 590 7.59 6.39 -10.08
CA SER A 590 6.56 6.09 -9.08
C SER A 590 6.66 4.69 -8.49
N ALA A 591 7.41 3.77 -9.10
CA ALA A 591 7.51 2.41 -8.59
C ALA A 591 8.06 2.40 -7.16
N GLY A 592 7.37 1.71 -6.25
CA GLY A 592 7.69 1.72 -4.82
C GLY A 592 6.98 2.80 -3.99
N ALA A 593 6.29 3.76 -4.61
CA ALA A 593 5.37 4.66 -3.91
C ALA A 593 4.21 3.87 -3.29
N VAL A 594 3.59 4.41 -2.24
CA VAL A 594 2.56 3.71 -1.45
C VAL A 594 1.32 4.57 -1.32
N PHE A 595 0.16 4.07 -1.74
CA PHE A 595 -1.12 4.74 -1.47
C PHE A 595 -1.45 4.61 0.01
N ALA A 596 -1.78 5.73 0.68
CA ALA A 596 -2.08 5.74 2.10
C ALA A 596 -3.44 5.07 2.40
N ASN A 597 -4.45 5.33 1.57
CA ASN A 597 -5.80 4.80 1.74
C ASN A 597 -6.65 4.94 0.47
N ALA A 598 -7.83 4.32 0.48
CA ALA A 598 -8.75 4.33 -0.67
C ALA A 598 -9.46 5.69 -0.90
N GLN A 599 -9.40 6.62 0.05
CA GLN A 599 -10.00 7.96 -0.06
C GLN A 599 -9.02 8.95 -0.70
N ASN A 600 -7.81 9.07 -0.16
CA ASN A 600 -6.78 9.97 -0.66
C ASN A 600 -6.05 9.26 -1.80
N LYS A 601 -6.57 9.42 -3.03
CA LYS A 601 -6.12 8.66 -4.20
C LYS A 601 -4.81 9.18 -4.80
N HIS A 602 -3.77 9.24 -4.00
CA HIS A 602 -2.41 9.47 -4.46
C HIS A 602 -1.48 8.46 -3.80
N GLY A 603 -0.36 8.16 -4.48
CA GLY A 603 0.75 7.51 -3.82
C GLY A 603 1.45 8.49 -2.87
N ALA A 604 2.30 7.97 -2.00
CA ALA A 604 3.25 8.73 -1.21
C ALA A 604 4.66 8.15 -1.39
N PRO A 605 5.72 8.95 -1.16
CA PRO A 605 7.09 8.49 -1.40
C PRO A 605 7.50 7.22 -0.64
N GLY A 606 6.86 6.91 0.50
CA GLY A 606 7.11 5.72 1.31
C GLY A 606 5.92 5.34 2.19
N ILE A 607 6.11 4.37 3.09
CA ILE A 607 5.08 3.97 4.07
C ILE A 607 4.94 5.08 5.11
N CYS A 608 3.70 5.44 5.47
CA CYS A 608 3.41 6.45 6.48
C CYS A 608 4.17 6.20 7.78
N THR A 609 5.21 7.03 8.00
CA THR A 609 6.11 7.05 9.16
C THR A 609 6.69 5.69 9.59
N LEU A 610 6.94 4.81 8.63
CA LEU A 610 7.65 3.53 8.82
C LEU A 610 8.71 3.34 7.72
N SER A 611 9.74 2.55 8.03
CA SER A 611 10.89 2.30 7.14
C SER A 611 10.68 1.20 6.11
N GLY A 612 9.72 0.29 6.34
CA GLY A 612 9.61 -0.99 5.62
C GLY A 612 10.56 -2.10 6.14
N ASN A 613 11.19 -1.91 7.31
CA ASN A 613 12.06 -2.91 7.95
C ASN A 613 11.42 -4.29 8.10
N SER A 614 10.12 -4.37 8.37
CA SER A 614 9.37 -5.64 8.37
C SER A 614 9.47 -6.44 7.07
N LEU A 615 9.57 -5.80 5.90
CA LEU A 615 9.76 -6.49 4.62
C LEU A 615 11.16 -7.13 4.54
N PHE A 616 12.20 -6.42 4.98
CA PHE A 616 13.56 -6.98 5.05
C PHE A 616 13.63 -8.16 6.03
N LYS A 617 13.01 -8.02 7.22
CA LYS A 617 12.91 -9.12 8.20
C LYS A 617 12.15 -10.32 7.64
N LEU A 618 11.05 -10.12 6.92
CA LEU A 618 10.31 -11.20 6.26
C LEU A 618 11.16 -11.91 5.21
N TYR A 619 11.96 -11.18 4.42
CA TYR A 619 12.92 -11.82 3.52
C TYR A 619 13.90 -12.72 4.31
N ARG A 620 14.48 -12.24 5.41
CA ARG A 620 15.37 -13.08 6.25
C ARG A 620 14.68 -14.34 6.78
N TYR A 621 13.44 -14.22 7.25
CA TYR A 621 12.72 -15.34 7.87
C TYR A 621 12.10 -16.34 6.89
N THR A 622 11.86 -15.92 5.65
CA THR A 622 11.16 -16.77 4.66
C THR A 622 12.01 -17.13 3.44
N GLY A 623 13.09 -16.39 3.18
CA GLY A 623 13.91 -16.50 1.97
C GLY A 623 13.21 -15.99 0.69
N ARG A 624 12.00 -15.42 0.78
CA ARG A 624 11.23 -14.99 -0.39
C ARG A 624 11.74 -13.65 -0.91
N LYS A 625 12.37 -13.68 -2.09
CA LYS A 625 12.95 -12.50 -2.76
C LYS A 625 11.95 -11.37 -3.03
N LEU A 626 10.66 -11.69 -3.13
CA LEU A 626 9.57 -10.70 -3.26
C LEU A 626 9.68 -9.57 -2.24
N TYR A 627 9.94 -9.88 -0.97
CA TYR A 627 9.98 -8.84 0.07
C TYR A 627 11.23 -7.96 -0.05
N LEU A 628 12.33 -8.53 -0.54
CA LEU A 628 13.55 -7.79 -0.82
C LEU A 628 13.36 -6.85 -2.01
N GLU A 629 12.70 -7.32 -3.07
CA GLU A 629 12.31 -6.49 -4.22
C GLU A 629 11.39 -5.34 -3.80
N MET A 630 10.39 -5.61 -2.95
CA MET A 630 9.49 -4.57 -2.42
C MET A 630 10.24 -3.48 -1.64
N ILE A 631 11.15 -3.86 -0.73
CA ILE A 631 11.90 -2.87 0.04
C ILE A 631 12.98 -2.15 -0.80
N GLN A 632 13.57 -2.83 -1.79
CA GLN A 632 14.47 -2.19 -2.76
C GLN A 632 13.77 -1.08 -3.51
N GLU A 633 12.60 -1.37 -4.09
CA GLU A 633 11.83 -0.39 -4.85
C GLU A 633 11.39 0.77 -3.97
N LEU A 634 10.84 0.49 -2.79
CA LEU A 634 10.39 1.54 -1.87
C LEU A 634 11.54 2.43 -1.40
N ALA A 635 12.59 1.84 -0.84
CA ALA A 635 13.67 2.60 -0.20
C ALA A 635 14.48 3.41 -1.22
N HIS A 636 14.71 2.83 -2.40
CA HIS A 636 15.44 3.49 -3.48
C HIS A 636 14.60 4.60 -4.13
N ASN A 637 13.28 4.41 -4.24
CA ASN A 637 12.36 5.41 -4.78
C ASN A 637 12.26 6.65 -3.87
N LEU A 638 12.25 6.46 -2.55
CA LEU A 638 11.98 7.48 -1.54
C LEU A 638 12.84 8.75 -1.66
N THR A 639 14.16 8.60 -1.84
CA THR A 639 15.10 9.72 -1.80
C THR A 639 14.96 10.68 -2.98
N GLN A 640 14.32 10.27 -4.08
CA GLN A 640 14.12 11.14 -5.24
C GLN A 640 13.20 12.32 -4.96
N TYR A 641 12.29 12.14 -4.00
CA TYR A 641 11.28 13.11 -3.58
C TYR A 641 11.81 14.11 -2.54
N LEU A 642 13.08 13.97 -2.14
CA LEU A 642 13.77 14.97 -1.34
C LEU A 642 14.13 16.17 -2.21
N SER A 643 13.53 17.32 -1.94
CA SER A 643 13.94 18.57 -2.58
C SER A 643 15.37 18.90 -2.16
N ARG A 644 16.20 19.29 -3.11
CA ARG A 644 17.62 19.61 -2.88
C ARG A 644 17.98 20.96 -3.49
N SER A 645 19.03 21.59 -2.99
CA SER A 645 19.51 22.87 -3.55
C SER A 645 19.93 22.75 -5.02
N ASP A 646 20.48 21.60 -5.44
CA ASP A 646 20.88 21.31 -6.82
C ASP A 646 19.73 20.80 -7.70
N ARG A 647 18.66 20.26 -7.09
CA ARG A 647 17.48 19.72 -7.76
C ARG A 647 16.21 20.05 -6.94
N PRO A 648 15.75 21.30 -6.95
CA PRO A 648 14.56 21.69 -6.20
C PRO A 648 13.31 21.07 -6.80
N ILE A 649 12.38 20.65 -5.94
CA ILE A 649 11.07 20.15 -6.36
C ILE A 649 10.05 21.28 -6.21
N GLY A 650 9.73 21.93 -7.32
CA GLY A 650 8.82 23.07 -7.35
C GLY A 650 9.35 24.22 -6.47
N LYS A 651 8.59 24.64 -5.47
CA LYS A 651 8.98 25.71 -4.53
C LYS A 651 9.49 25.19 -3.19
N MET A 652 9.65 23.88 -3.02
CA MET A 652 10.07 23.30 -1.74
C MET A 652 11.55 23.58 -1.46
N PRO A 653 11.91 24.12 -0.28
CA PRO A 653 13.29 24.23 0.18
C PRO A 653 14.02 22.88 0.25
N ALA A 654 15.34 22.92 0.38
CA ALA A 654 16.13 21.71 0.57
C ALA A 654 15.70 20.95 1.84
N GLY A 655 15.63 19.62 1.73
CA GLY A 655 15.23 18.73 2.82
C GLY A 655 13.73 18.47 2.94
N TRP A 656 12.90 19.24 2.24
CA TRP A 656 11.46 19.03 2.28
C TRP A 656 11.06 17.86 1.38
N ILE A 657 10.13 17.03 1.88
CA ILE A 657 9.44 16.01 1.10
C ILE A 657 7.94 16.25 1.22
N ASN A 658 7.23 16.19 0.09
CA ASN A 658 5.77 16.22 0.06
C ASN A 658 5.19 14.80 0.02
N GLU A 659 3.98 14.62 0.55
CA GLU A 659 3.31 13.33 0.61
C GLU A 659 2.66 12.88 -0.70
N ARG A 660 2.51 13.76 -1.69
CA ARG A 660 1.81 13.44 -2.94
C ARG A 660 2.77 12.94 -4.01
N VAL A 661 2.65 11.66 -4.33
CA VAL A 661 2.98 11.10 -5.64
C VAL A 661 1.68 11.09 -6.44
N GLN A 662 1.39 12.22 -7.09
CA GLN A 662 0.08 12.49 -7.71
C GLN A 662 -0.10 11.75 -9.04
N LEU A 663 -0.59 10.50 -8.95
CA LEU A 663 -0.88 9.63 -10.10
C LEU A 663 -2.30 9.82 -10.67
N SER A 664 -3.21 10.38 -9.87
CA SER A 664 -4.63 10.56 -10.24
C SER A 664 -5.01 12.03 -10.38
N ASP A 665 -6.25 12.29 -10.80
CA ASP A 665 -6.86 13.61 -10.84
C ASP A 665 -7.77 13.89 -9.63
N TRP A 666 -7.50 13.23 -8.48
CA TRP A 666 -8.32 13.33 -7.27
C TRP A 666 -8.38 14.73 -6.65
N LEU A 667 -7.28 15.49 -6.70
CA LEU A 667 -7.19 16.82 -6.10
C LEU A 667 -6.33 17.75 -6.95
N GLU A 668 -5.00 17.58 -6.97
CA GLU A 668 -4.13 18.26 -7.93
C GLU A 668 -4.16 17.62 -9.31
N PRO A 669 -3.79 18.38 -10.37
CA PRO A 669 -3.47 17.79 -11.66
C PRO A 669 -2.40 16.70 -11.54
N ILE A 670 -2.50 15.67 -12.39
CA ILE A 670 -1.54 14.56 -12.43
C ILE A 670 -0.10 15.10 -12.58
N GLY A 671 0.78 14.64 -11.69
CA GLY A 671 2.19 15.04 -11.62
C GLY A 671 2.47 16.40 -11.00
N GLU A 672 1.45 17.10 -10.48
CA GLU A 672 1.58 18.34 -9.69
C GLU A 672 1.34 18.08 -8.20
N ILE A 673 1.88 18.95 -7.35
CA ILE A 673 1.76 18.87 -5.88
C ILE A 673 1.64 20.27 -5.27
N PHE A 674 1.04 20.34 -4.10
CA PHE A 674 1.30 21.41 -3.12
C PHE A 674 2.75 21.35 -2.58
N TYR A 675 3.27 22.48 -2.12
CA TYR A 675 4.67 22.62 -1.68
C TYR A 675 4.76 22.73 -0.16
N GLN A 676 4.80 21.58 0.52
CA GLN A 676 4.85 21.51 1.99
C GLN A 676 5.83 20.44 2.47
N SER A 677 6.31 20.63 3.70
CA SER A 677 7.04 19.63 4.48
C SER A 677 6.04 18.71 5.17
N THR A 678 6.15 17.40 4.93
CA THR A 678 5.21 16.41 5.45
C THR A 678 5.90 15.14 5.98
N TRP A 679 5.11 14.20 6.50
CA TRP A 679 5.57 12.97 7.15
C TRP A 679 6.52 12.04 6.37
N PRO A 680 6.61 12.01 5.01
CA PRO A 680 7.55 11.11 4.33
C PRO A 680 9.02 11.41 4.66
N GLU A 681 9.31 12.58 5.22
CA GLU A 681 10.63 12.91 5.76
C GLU A 681 11.03 11.97 6.91
N VAL A 682 10.06 11.64 7.79
CA VAL A 682 10.24 10.66 8.86
C VAL A 682 10.48 9.28 8.26
N SER A 683 9.70 8.87 7.26
CA SER A 683 9.91 7.60 6.56
C SER A 683 11.30 7.53 5.93
N ASN A 684 11.79 8.61 5.32
CA ASN A 684 13.13 8.71 4.75
C ASN A 684 14.25 8.56 5.78
N MET A 685 14.12 9.25 6.92
CA MET A 685 15.06 9.07 8.02
C MET A 685 15.01 7.66 8.62
N LEU A 686 13.82 7.10 8.78
CA LEU A 686 13.62 5.74 9.31
C LEU A 686 14.22 4.67 8.38
N THR A 687 14.01 4.79 7.07
CA THR A 687 14.62 3.88 6.07
C THR A 687 16.15 3.88 6.20
N TYR A 688 16.80 5.03 6.38
CA TYR A 688 18.25 5.08 6.57
C TYR A 688 18.74 4.38 7.86
N VAL A 689 17.96 4.41 8.94
CA VAL A 689 18.39 3.80 10.22
C VAL A 689 18.00 2.33 10.37
N GLU A 690 16.98 1.88 9.65
CA GLU A 690 16.42 0.53 9.82
C GLU A 690 16.59 -0.41 8.62
N VAL A 691 16.95 0.09 7.43
CA VAL A 691 17.14 -0.73 6.23
C VAL A 691 18.62 -0.72 5.82
N PRO A 692 19.26 -1.89 5.62
CA PRO A 692 20.65 -1.92 5.19
C PRO A 692 20.80 -1.34 3.78
N GLY A 693 21.91 -0.65 3.52
CA GLY A 693 22.22 -0.20 2.16
C GLY A 693 22.74 -1.32 1.25
N LEU A 694 23.45 -2.29 1.85
CA LEU A 694 23.93 -3.51 1.22
C LEU A 694 23.69 -4.70 2.14
N TYR A 695 23.05 -5.75 1.63
CA TYR A 695 22.92 -7.03 2.29
C TYR A 695 23.80 -8.09 1.63
N VAL A 696 24.56 -8.86 2.42
CA VAL A 696 25.49 -9.89 1.93
C VAL A 696 25.37 -11.17 2.76
N GLN A 697 25.26 -12.31 2.08
CA GLN A 697 25.45 -13.66 2.65
C GLN A 697 26.60 -14.38 1.95
N PRO A 698 27.85 -14.25 2.44
CA PRO A 698 29.02 -14.75 1.73
C PRO A 698 29.03 -16.26 1.50
N ASP A 699 28.46 -17.04 2.42
CA ASP A 699 28.44 -18.50 2.34
C ASP A 699 27.46 -19.06 1.31
N THR A 700 26.45 -18.28 0.90
CA THR A 700 25.51 -18.60 -0.18
C THR A 700 25.87 -17.92 -1.51
N GLY A 701 26.78 -16.94 -1.47
CA GLY A 701 27.10 -16.07 -2.60
C GLY A 701 26.04 -15.02 -2.90
N PHE A 702 25.05 -14.84 -2.01
CA PHE A 702 23.97 -13.89 -2.20
C PHE A 702 24.38 -12.48 -1.77
N PHE A 703 23.97 -11.47 -2.54
CA PHE A 703 24.09 -10.07 -2.19
C PHE A 703 22.94 -9.27 -2.81
N CYS A 704 22.61 -8.13 -2.19
CA CYS A 704 21.57 -7.24 -2.66
C CYS A 704 21.87 -5.79 -2.24
N ALA A 705 21.93 -4.90 -3.23
CA ALA A 705 22.02 -3.46 -3.00
C ALA A 705 20.61 -2.86 -2.89
N ILE A 706 20.38 -2.12 -1.81
CA ILE A 706 19.16 -1.35 -1.58
C ILE A 706 19.44 0.15 -1.73
N ASP A 707 20.63 0.60 -1.27
CA ASP A 707 21.13 1.96 -1.49
C ASP A 707 21.46 2.21 -2.98
N HIS A 708 21.81 3.45 -3.30
CA HIS A 708 22.10 3.91 -4.66
C HIS A 708 23.54 3.56 -5.11
N ILE A 709 23.85 2.27 -5.11
CA ILE A 709 25.13 1.70 -5.58
C ILE A 709 24.93 0.54 -6.53
N ASP A 710 25.88 0.35 -7.44
CA ASP A 710 25.99 -0.86 -8.24
C ASP A 710 26.91 -1.87 -7.54
N VAL A 711 26.53 -3.15 -7.58
CA VAL A 711 27.30 -4.24 -6.96
C VAL A 711 27.48 -5.37 -7.96
N ALA A 712 28.74 -5.73 -8.21
CA ALA A 712 29.11 -6.82 -9.10
C ALA A 712 29.94 -7.85 -8.36
N LEU A 713 29.68 -9.14 -8.64
CA LEU A 713 30.53 -10.23 -8.18
C LEU A 713 31.88 -10.17 -8.92
N CYS A 714 32.97 -10.03 -8.17
CA CYS A 714 34.32 -10.15 -8.72
C CYS A 714 34.75 -11.62 -8.70
N GLU A 715 34.69 -12.25 -7.53
CA GLU A 715 35.15 -13.63 -7.35
C GLU A 715 34.49 -14.24 -6.10
N GLN A 716 34.29 -15.56 -6.10
CA GLN A 716 33.92 -16.32 -4.92
C GLN A 716 35.04 -17.31 -4.57
N LYS A 717 35.76 -17.06 -3.48
CA LYS A 717 36.85 -17.93 -2.99
C LYS A 717 36.35 -18.79 -1.84
N GLY A 718 35.83 -19.97 -2.18
CA GLY A 718 35.24 -20.86 -1.17
C GLY A 718 34.00 -20.23 -0.53
N LYS A 719 34.13 -19.75 0.71
CA LYS A 719 33.05 -19.09 1.48
C LYS A 719 33.28 -17.60 1.70
N GLU A 720 34.25 -17.03 1.00
CA GLU A 720 34.48 -15.58 0.92
C GLU A 720 33.89 -15.05 -0.37
N LEU A 721 33.25 -13.90 -0.28
CA LEU A 721 32.62 -13.23 -1.41
C LEU A 721 33.34 -11.92 -1.69
N ILE A 722 33.91 -11.76 -2.88
CA ILE A 722 34.62 -10.55 -3.28
C ILE A 722 33.72 -9.78 -4.24
N LEU A 723 33.29 -8.60 -3.82
CA LEU A 723 32.38 -7.75 -4.57
C LEU A 723 33.06 -6.44 -4.97
N THR A 724 32.75 -5.96 -6.18
CA THR A 724 33.06 -4.60 -6.60
C THR A 724 31.83 -3.73 -6.40
N LEU A 725 31.96 -2.74 -5.53
CA LEU A 725 30.93 -1.74 -5.24
C LEU A 725 31.26 -0.48 -6.00
N THR A 726 30.30 0.06 -6.75
CA THR A 726 30.45 1.32 -7.48
C THR A 726 29.37 2.29 -7.01
N ASN A 727 29.77 3.52 -6.71
CA ASN A 727 28.83 4.61 -6.46
C ASN A 727 28.66 5.40 -7.77
N PRO A 728 27.58 5.17 -8.54
CA PRO A 728 27.37 5.87 -9.81
C PRO A 728 26.80 7.28 -9.63
N THR A 729 26.52 7.71 -8.39
CA THR A 729 25.91 9.00 -8.11
C THR A 729 26.94 10.14 -8.06
N SER A 730 26.46 11.37 -8.08
CA SER A 730 27.26 12.58 -7.88
C SER A 730 27.53 12.92 -6.41
N PHE A 731 27.14 12.05 -5.47
CA PHE A 731 27.25 12.29 -4.03
C PHE A 731 28.12 11.19 -3.40
N ASP A 732 28.91 11.55 -2.40
CA ASP A 732 29.60 10.54 -1.59
C ASP A 732 28.57 9.69 -0.83
N ALA A 733 28.83 8.39 -0.76
CA ALA A 733 27.98 7.41 -0.09
C ALA A 733 28.74 6.75 1.07
N SER A 734 28.12 6.69 2.25
CA SER A 734 28.49 5.85 3.38
C SER A 734 27.45 4.73 3.49
N VAL A 735 27.71 3.59 2.86
CA VAL A 735 26.74 2.50 2.71
C VAL A 735 26.76 1.61 3.95
N LYS A 736 25.62 1.46 4.63
CA LYS A 736 25.44 0.53 5.75
C LYS A 736 25.39 -0.91 5.25
N VAL A 737 26.23 -1.78 5.80
CA VAL A 737 26.34 -3.17 5.35
C VAL A 737 25.85 -4.14 6.42
N MET A 738 24.82 -4.92 6.07
CA MET A 738 24.41 -6.08 6.83
C MET A 738 25.03 -7.32 6.19
N CYS A 739 26.00 -7.92 6.86
CA CYS A 739 26.69 -9.13 6.42
C CYS A 739 26.50 -10.22 7.48
N GLU A 740 25.98 -11.38 7.08
CA GLU A 740 25.73 -12.51 7.96
C GLU A 740 25.81 -13.83 7.17
N ASP A 741 26.05 -14.95 7.84
CA ASP A 741 25.97 -16.27 7.18
C ASP A 741 24.55 -16.87 7.20
N SER A 742 24.31 -17.90 6.39
CA SER A 742 23.00 -18.59 6.32
C SER A 742 22.54 -19.23 7.64
N THR A 743 23.42 -19.38 8.64
CA THR A 743 23.08 -19.85 9.98
C THR A 743 22.65 -18.69 10.88
N GLU A 744 23.33 -17.55 10.80
CA GLU A 744 22.98 -16.30 11.47
C GLU A 744 21.63 -15.74 10.97
N ALA A 745 21.36 -15.86 9.67
CA ALA A 745 20.10 -15.47 9.03
C ALA A 745 18.85 -16.14 9.66
N LYS A 746 19.01 -17.31 10.30
CA LYS A 746 17.93 -18.04 10.98
C LYS A 746 17.62 -17.51 12.38
N ARG A 747 18.45 -16.63 12.92
CA ARG A 747 18.25 -16.03 14.24
C ARG A 747 17.31 -14.83 14.13
N ILE A 748 16.55 -14.62 15.21
CA ILE A 748 15.75 -13.41 15.39
C ILE A 748 16.68 -12.20 15.30
N LEU A 749 16.33 -11.26 14.43
CA LEU A 749 17.08 -10.03 14.20
C LEU A 749 16.88 -9.03 15.34
N GLY A 750 15.63 -8.89 15.79
CA GLY A 750 15.27 -7.97 16.87
C GLY A 750 15.29 -6.51 16.43
N GLN A 751 15.51 -5.61 17.38
CA GLN A 751 15.48 -4.16 17.20
C GLN A 751 16.92 -3.60 17.15
N ASN A 752 17.12 -2.41 16.57
CA ASN A 752 18.39 -1.68 16.60
C ASN A 752 19.60 -2.42 15.96
N TYR A 753 19.37 -3.43 15.11
CA TYR A 753 20.42 -4.30 14.57
C TYR A 753 21.42 -3.62 13.61
N LEU A 754 21.11 -2.40 13.13
CA LEU A 754 21.99 -1.61 12.25
C LEU A 754 22.79 -0.53 12.97
N VAL A 755 22.63 -0.35 14.28
CA VAL A 755 23.31 0.75 15.01
C VAL A 755 24.83 0.66 14.86
N ASP A 756 25.39 -0.53 15.08
CA ASP A 756 26.83 -0.80 15.01
C ASP A 756 27.23 -1.50 13.70
N CYS A 757 26.41 -1.40 12.64
CA CYS A 757 26.73 -2.07 11.38
C CYS A 757 27.96 -1.43 10.69
N PRO A 758 28.80 -2.25 10.04
CA PRO A 758 29.91 -1.73 9.24
C PRO A 758 29.43 -0.81 8.12
N ARG A 759 30.26 0.17 7.77
CA ARG A 759 29.99 1.13 6.69
C ARG A 759 31.10 1.07 5.65
N ILE A 760 30.72 1.22 4.38
CA ILE A 760 31.67 1.34 3.28
C ILE A 760 31.50 2.73 2.66
N ASP A 761 32.56 3.54 2.78
CA ASP A 761 32.64 4.83 2.13
C ASP A 761 33.04 4.69 0.65
N LEU A 762 32.26 5.31 -0.22
CA LEU A 762 32.46 5.39 -1.66
C LEU A 762 32.32 6.84 -2.10
N ARG A 763 33.40 7.43 -2.64
CA ARG A 763 33.33 8.74 -3.28
C ARG A 763 32.39 8.71 -4.49
N ALA A 764 31.81 9.85 -4.83
CA ALA A 764 31.05 10.02 -6.06
C ALA A 764 31.83 9.47 -7.28
N GLY A 765 31.19 8.61 -8.08
CA GLY A 765 31.78 7.96 -9.25
C GLY A 765 32.86 6.89 -8.98
N ALA A 766 33.19 6.61 -7.72
CA ALA A 766 34.26 5.68 -7.39
C ALA A 766 33.78 4.23 -7.30
N SER A 767 34.72 3.30 -7.59
CA SER A 767 34.55 1.87 -7.36
C SER A 767 35.55 1.37 -6.32
N ARG A 768 35.14 0.41 -5.49
CA ARG A 768 35.99 -0.27 -4.50
C ARG A 768 35.68 -1.76 -4.49
N THR A 769 36.73 -2.58 -4.53
CA THR A 769 36.61 -4.02 -4.30
C THR A 769 36.71 -4.32 -2.81
N VAL A 770 35.78 -5.11 -2.30
CA VAL A 770 35.64 -5.45 -0.88
C VAL A 770 35.47 -6.96 -0.73
N THR A 771 36.21 -7.54 0.21
CA THR A 771 36.12 -8.96 0.55
C THR A 771 35.23 -9.14 1.77
N PHE A 772 34.17 -9.92 1.62
CA PHE A 772 33.26 -10.30 2.69
C PHE A 772 33.62 -11.72 3.19
N PRO A 773 34.17 -11.85 4.41
CA PRO A 773 34.58 -13.13 4.95
C PRO A 773 33.37 -13.97 5.38
N ARG A 774 33.58 -15.29 5.53
CA ARG A 774 32.53 -16.24 5.95
C ARG A 774 31.80 -15.87 7.25
N LYS A 775 32.51 -15.30 8.23
CA LYS A 775 31.93 -14.85 9.50
C LYS A 775 32.04 -13.34 9.57
N ALA A 776 30.95 -12.67 9.95
CA ALA A 776 30.93 -11.24 10.23
C ALA A 776 31.88 -10.93 11.40
N ARG A 777 33.16 -10.70 11.11
CA ARG A 777 34.07 -9.96 11.97
C ARG A 777 34.33 -8.67 11.23
N SER A 778 34.00 -7.53 11.87
CA SER A 778 34.34 -6.15 11.48
C SER A 778 34.89 -6.02 10.06
N LEU A 779 34.00 -5.72 9.10
CA LEU A 779 34.33 -5.45 7.70
C LEU A 779 35.18 -4.21 7.52
#